data_AF-A0A202DKC2-F1
#
_entry.id   AF-A0A202DKC2-F1
#
_cell.length_a   1.000
_cell.length_b   1.000
_cell.length_c   1.000
_cell.angle_alpha   90.00
_cell.angle_beta   90.00
_cell.angle_gamma   90.00
#
_symmetry.space_group_name_H-M   'P 1'
#
loop_
_entity.id
_entity.type
_entity.pdbx_description
1 polymer ?
#
loop_
_entity_poly.entity_id
_entity_poly.type
_entity_poly.pdbx_seq_one_letter_code
_entity_poly.pdbx_strand_id
1 'polypeptide(L)'
;MSNIPVLVFLMAVFFYYAEKHWSTDSNRKDSRSYISAATALLLFCILNVHRLPELANPLRDPMSFLMMLLSAMCIISFVQSRRHSYLWLVGAATTLAYSASCRETSIVIAVPLFIYAVYSKKQNQNLPFWKPLVIFAGFCLIAAIPLMIQNLKTTGNPFLPGQLVLRGTGAHFNSEVFRESSLITLRFIFNRYTILLVPTIYYGFVSAIKKQAVSSAISLPAVVCFYLLYCMVAPRAIWRYLMVLDFFVLPLCAGGIIHAASFITSKAHLPSQVRDKAPLITLVLLFLSCAMVGPLFCRVSEDRFSVKEAQKLQSSIMNIIPRDSRTYVEGKGFSQLINLCSELDVEDIHPEAIGELNETISAYDHDMYLLHQSEEMTRSIRREADLEHVAYLDMDEYKLGRILGGSDVSISRIIPWSSRISEKAIHINKPGRYIIKIDAGRLSKHDRTYARLTLDQTILTDNLNDYINYFTHELDAGDANIKIESDSFIGNEFYIAAQPLSEPIKMNFSPDTVVGYNSMIKPEPILSAQPHRMRFMNEASITIPTIDPDNKVFLVDIICSIKRKAMACKPRLSIRHETKTLFEEVIPEKNQRIQCVVLGKDVDNKSAKLDLDLDWQGNGSYIITVHSVTISRITPPSRLKMVCGSDIAAPDILGVYQPERHPAGSKVAWMWTDGHAKAYLFPEAIKSNISITVSYFDKGRPDAVSAPSPVYLVNGKHIKEVSTSHKEFESQKLIEDTFTLPATLCPDGICLLEIKCRTWRPADVGAGNDKRRLGLMLYSIKATE
;
A
#
# COMPACT_ATOMS: atom_id res chain seq x y z
N MET A 1 -16.12 -30.92 1.80
CA MET A 1 -17.57 -31.21 1.67
C MET A 1 -18.14 -30.31 0.58
N SER A 2 -18.85 -30.85 -0.42
CA SER A 2 -19.31 -30.08 -1.58
C SER A 2 -20.69 -29.44 -1.33
N ASN A 3 -20.90 -28.22 -1.85
CA ASN A 3 -22.18 -27.49 -1.83
C ASN A 3 -23.17 -27.98 -2.91
N ILE A 4 -22.94 -29.14 -3.51
CA ILE A 4 -23.78 -29.67 -4.60
C ILE A 4 -25.27 -29.71 -4.20
N PRO A 5 -25.66 -30.18 -3.01
CA PRO A 5 -27.08 -30.16 -2.60
C PRO A 5 -27.66 -28.74 -2.53
N VAL A 6 -26.88 -27.77 -2.03
CA VAL A 6 -27.28 -26.36 -1.95
C VAL A 6 -27.46 -25.78 -3.35
N LEU A 7 -26.57 -26.10 -4.28
CA LEU A 7 -26.64 -25.64 -5.67
C LEU A 7 -27.85 -26.24 -6.41
N VAL A 8 -28.12 -27.53 -6.23
CA VAL A 8 -29.32 -28.18 -6.79
C VAL A 8 -30.59 -27.54 -6.23
N PHE A 9 -30.64 -27.28 -4.93
CA PHE A 9 -31.79 -26.64 -4.30
C PHE A 9 -31.95 -25.17 -4.74
N LEU A 10 -30.85 -24.44 -4.89
CA LEU A 10 -30.82 -23.10 -5.46
C LEU A 10 -31.39 -23.08 -6.88
N MET A 11 -31.01 -24.03 -7.73
CA MET A 11 -31.54 -24.16 -9.09
C MET A 11 -33.04 -24.46 -9.09
N ALA A 12 -33.52 -25.31 -8.20
CA ALA A 12 -34.95 -25.62 -8.06
C ALA A 12 -35.76 -24.40 -7.59
N VAL A 13 -35.27 -23.68 -6.58
CA VAL A 13 -35.88 -22.43 -6.07
C VAL A 13 -35.85 -21.34 -7.15
N PHE A 14 -34.76 -21.21 -7.89
CA PHE A 14 -34.66 -20.27 -9.01
C PHE A 14 -35.64 -20.60 -10.13
N PHE A 15 -35.77 -21.88 -10.50
CA PHE A 15 -36.78 -22.32 -11.48
C PHE A 15 -38.19 -21.95 -11.02
N TYR A 16 -38.52 -22.21 -9.76
CA TYR A 16 -39.83 -21.86 -9.22
C TYR A 16 -40.05 -20.34 -9.19
N TYR A 17 -39.04 -19.56 -8.79
CA TYR A 17 -39.09 -18.10 -8.85
C TYR A 17 -39.35 -17.61 -10.29
N ALA A 18 -38.66 -18.16 -11.29
CA ALA A 18 -38.84 -17.82 -12.69
C ALA A 18 -40.21 -18.26 -13.26
N GLU A 19 -40.79 -19.36 -12.76
CA GLU A 19 -42.15 -19.80 -13.10
C GLU A 19 -43.18 -18.79 -12.58
N LYS A 20 -43.08 -18.43 -11.31
CA LYS A 20 -43.94 -17.40 -10.68
C LYS A 20 -43.76 -16.03 -11.30
N HIS A 21 -42.57 -15.75 -11.84
CA HIS A 21 -42.29 -14.51 -12.56
C HIS A 21 -43.20 -14.29 -13.77
N TRP A 22 -43.68 -15.35 -14.42
CA TRP A 22 -44.45 -15.26 -15.67
C TRP A 22 -45.89 -15.78 -15.58
N SER A 23 -46.30 -16.31 -14.43
CA SER A 23 -47.67 -16.77 -14.20
C SER A 23 -48.64 -15.58 -14.11
N THR A 24 -49.45 -15.35 -15.14
CA THR A 24 -50.38 -14.19 -15.22
C THR A 24 -51.76 -14.38 -14.57
N ASP A 25 -52.08 -15.54 -13.99
CA ASP A 25 -53.31 -15.69 -13.20
C ASP A 25 -53.25 -16.91 -12.27
N SER A 26 -53.87 -16.84 -11.09
CA SER A 26 -53.71 -17.84 -10.02
C SER A 26 -54.35 -19.21 -10.31
N ASN A 27 -55.18 -19.34 -11.35
CA ASN A 27 -56.05 -20.50 -11.57
C ASN A 27 -55.80 -21.31 -12.85
N ARG A 28 -54.88 -20.91 -13.75
CA ARG A 28 -54.55 -21.71 -14.94
C ARG A 28 -53.04 -21.92 -15.03
N LYS A 29 -52.60 -23.19 -15.01
CA LYS A 29 -51.22 -23.57 -15.32
C LYS A 29 -50.91 -23.16 -16.76
N ASP A 30 -50.24 -22.04 -16.96
CA ASP A 30 -49.77 -21.60 -18.27
C ASP A 30 -48.48 -22.34 -18.62
N SER A 31 -48.52 -23.22 -19.60
CA SER A 31 -47.32 -23.90 -20.12
C SER A 31 -46.17 -22.93 -20.46
N ARG A 32 -46.48 -21.67 -20.79
CA ARG A 32 -45.48 -20.64 -21.08
C ARG A 32 -44.66 -20.24 -19.86
N SER A 33 -45.21 -20.28 -18.64
CA SER A 33 -44.44 -19.95 -17.43
C SER A 33 -43.34 -20.98 -17.16
N TYR A 34 -43.65 -22.27 -17.33
CA TYR A 34 -42.68 -23.36 -17.23
C TYR A 34 -41.60 -23.28 -18.30
N ILE A 35 -41.97 -22.93 -19.55
CA ILE A 35 -40.99 -22.75 -20.63
C ILE A 35 -40.08 -21.55 -20.34
N SER A 36 -40.62 -20.44 -19.83
CA SER A 36 -39.82 -19.29 -19.38
C SER A 36 -38.87 -19.66 -18.24
N ALA A 37 -39.34 -20.44 -17.26
CA ALA A 37 -38.51 -20.91 -16.15
C ALA A 37 -37.38 -21.82 -16.62
N ALA A 38 -37.69 -22.77 -17.51
CA ALA A 38 -36.69 -23.66 -18.12
C ALA A 38 -35.66 -22.87 -18.94
N THR A 39 -36.12 -21.87 -19.70
CA THR A 39 -35.24 -20.98 -20.47
C THR A 39 -34.32 -20.17 -19.54
N ALA A 40 -34.85 -19.62 -18.44
CA ALA A 40 -34.07 -18.88 -17.46
C ALA A 40 -33.01 -19.75 -16.78
N LEU A 41 -33.36 -20.98 -16.39
CA LEU A 41 -32.43 -21.95 -15.81
C LEU A 41 -31.34 -22.35 -16.82
N LEU A 42 -31.73 -22.60 -18.08
CA LEU A 42 -30.79 -22.92 -19.14
C LEU A 42 -29.79 -21.78 -19.36
N LEU A 43 -30.28 -20.53 -19.48
CA LEU A 43 -29.44 -19.33 -19.56
C LEU A 43 -28.50 -19.18 -18.36
N PHE A 44 -28.99 -19.49 -17.15
CA PHE A 44 -28.16 -19.46 -15.94
C PHE A 44 -27.01 -20.46 -16.05
N CYS A 45 -27.28 -21.69 -16.46
CA CYS A 45 -26.25 -22.71 -16.64
C CYS A 45 -25.24 -22.33 -17.72
N ILE A 46 -25.68 -21.75 -18.84
CA ILE A 46 -24.80 -21.35 -19.95
C ILE A 46 -23.86 -20.21 -19.53
N LEU A 47 -24.42 -19.14 -18.97
CA LEU A 47 -23.65 -17.96 -18.59
C LEU A 47 -22.72 -18.22 -17.40
N ASN A 48 -23.01 -19.26 -16.61
CA ASN A 48 -22.24 -19.61 -15.42
C ASN A 48 -21.51 -20.95 -15.51
N VAL A 49 -21.42 -21.59 -16.67
CA VAL A 49 -20.83 -22.93 -16.81
C VAL A 49 -19.44 -23.04 -16.18
N HIS A 50 -18.60 -22.03 -16.38
CA HIS A 50 -17.25 -21.94 -15.81
C HIS A 50 -17.20 -21.69 -14.30
N ARG A 51 -18.30 -21.21 -13.72
CA ARG A 51 -18.42 -20.83 -12.31
C ARG A 51 -19.26 -21.81 -11.49
N LEU A 52 -20.01 -22.71 -12.13
CA LEU A 52 -20.73 -23.77 -11.43
C LEU A 52 -19.81 -24.63 -10.55
N PRO A 53 -18.58 -25.00 -10.98
CA PRO A 53 -17.63 -25.69 -10.10
C PRO A 53 -17.23 -24.84 -8.88
N GLU A 54 -17.01 -23.54 -9.07
CA GLU A 54 -16.70 -22.61 -7.97
C GLU A 54 -17.87 -22.50 -6.98
N LEU A 55 -19.11 -22.47 -7.47
CA LEU A 55 -20.31 -22.49 -6.64
C LEU A 55 -20.55 -23.83 -5.93
N ALA A 56 -20.02 -24.92 -6.47
CA ALA A 56 -20.07 -26.25 -5.86
C ALA A 56 -19.04 -26.42 -4.72
N ASN A 57 -18.01 -25.56 -4.66
CA ASN A 57 -17.12 -25.50 -3.49
C ASN A 57 -17.87 -24.96 -2.26
N PRO A 58 -17.40 -25.26 -1.02
CA PRO A 58 -18.03 -24.85 0.24
C PRO A 58 -17.92 -23.34 0.51
N LEU A 59 -18.43 -22.53 -0.42
CA LEU A 59 -18.57 -21.09 -0.32
C LEU A 59 -19.88 -20.72 0.38
N ARG A 60 -19.92 -19.55 1.01
CA ARG A 60 -21.13 -19.00 1.65
C ARG A 60 -22.16 -18.46 0.65
N ASP A 61 -21.74 -18.23 -0.59
CA ASP A 61 -22.49 -17.48 -1.60
C ASP A 61 -23.74 -18.22 -2.10
N PRO A 62 -23.66 -19.51 -2.50
CA PRO A 62 -24.83 -20.26 -2.95
C PRO A 62 -25.92 -20.29 -1.89
N MET A 63 -25.53 -20.43 -0.61
CA MET A 63 -26.47 -20.43 0.51
C MET A 63 -27.14 -19.06 0.69
N SER A 64 -26.38 -17.97 0.59
CA SER A 64 -26.95 -16.63 0.66
C SER A 64 -27.96 -16.38 -0.47
N PHE A 65 -27.62 -16.75 -1.70
CA PHE A 65 -28.50 -16.59 -2.86
C PHE A 65 -29.77 -17.43 -2.75
N LEU A 66 -29.65 -18.66 -2.26
CA LEU A 66 -30.78 -19.55 -2.01
C LEU A 66 -31.75 -18.92 -1.02
N MET A 67 -31.23 -18.46 0.12
CA MET A 67 -32.04 -17.90 1.21
C MET A 67 -32.68 -16.55 0.81
N MET A 68 -31.97 -15.77 -0.01
CA MET A 68 -32.51 -14.54 -0.62
C MET A 68 -33.71 -14.85 -1.53
N LEU A 69 -33.60 -15.86 -2.40
CA LEU A 69 -34.69 -16.26 -3.29
C LEU A 69 -35.86 -16.87 -2.53
N LEU A 70 -35.59 -17.66 -1.48
CA LEU A 70 -36.64 -18.17 -0.59
C LEU A 70 -37.40 -17.03 0.09
N SER A 71 -36.72 -15.97 0.54
CA SER A 71 -37.37 -14.78 1.07
C SER A 71 -38.31 -14.15 0.05
N ALA A 72 -37.84 -13.95 -1.18
CA ALA A 72 -38.66 -13.39 -2.25
C ALA A 72 -39.89 -14.28 -2.55
N MET A 73 -39.70 -15.59 -2.62
CA MET A 73 -40.79 -16.55 -2.82
C MET A 73 -41.81 -16.55 -1.69
N CYS A 74 -41.37 -16.43 -0.44
CA CYS A 74 -42.26 -16.35 0.71
C CYS A 74 -43.11 -15.07 0.67
N ILE A 75 -42.54 -13.91 0.33
CA ILE A 75 -43.30 -12.67 0.15
C ILE A 75 -44.30 -12.79 -1.01
N ILE A 76 -43.88 -13.33 -2.16
CA ILE A 76 -44.78 -13.57 -3.29
C ILE A 76 -45.95 -14.47 -2.87
N SER A 77 -45.66 -15.55 -2.13
CA SER A 77 -46.68 -16.49 -1.64
C SER A 77 -47.63 -15.86 -0.63
N PHE A 78 -47.13 -14.99 0.26
CA PHE A 78 -47.97 -14.22 1.19
C PHE A 78 -48.96 -13.31 0.46
N VAL A 79 -48.47 -12.57 -0.54
CA VAL A 79 -49.28 -11.62 -1.32
C VAL A 79 -50.31 -12.34 -2.19
N GLN A 80 -49.93 -13.46 -2.81
CA GLN A 80 -50.82 -14.24 -3.68
C GLN A 80 -51.82 -15.13 -2.92
N SER A 81 -51.52 -15.50 -1.67
CA SER A 81 -52.40 -16.34 -0.86
C SER A 81 -53.65 -15.58 -0.42
N ARG A 82 -54.85 -16.14 -0.71
CA ARG A 82 -56.13 -15.57 -0.24
C ARG A 82 -56.24 -15.41 1.28
N ARG A 83 -55.51 -16.24 2.04
CA ARG A 83 -55.56 -16.25 3.52
C ARG A 83 -54.46 -15.38 4.15
N HIS A 84 -53.53 -14.84 3.36
CA HIS A 84 -52.43 -14.00 3.85
C HIS A 84 -51.73 -14.56 5.10
N SER A 85 -51.33 -15.84 5.05
CA SER A 85 -50.75 -16.53 6.22
C SER A 85 -49.47 -15.84 6.70
N TYR A 86 -49.45 -15.44 7.98
CA TYR A 86 -48.29 -14.83 8.62
C TYR A 86 -47.05 -15.73 8.66
N LEU A 87 -47.21 -17.06 8.51
CA LEU A 87 -46.10 -18.00 8.42
C LEU A 87 -45.17 -17.69 7.22
N TRP A 88 -45.74 -17.24 6.10
CA TRP A 88 -44.94 -16.83 4.94
C TRP A 88 -44.12 -15.57 5.24
N LEU A 89 -44.64 -14.62 6.01
CA LEU A 89 -43.89 -13.42 6.40
C LEU A 89 -42.75 -13.75 7.36
N VAL A 90 -43.00 -14.63 8.34
CA VAL A 90 -41.98 -15.10 9.27
C VAL A 90 -40.89 -15.87 8.52
N GLY A 91 -41.27 -16.75 7.58
CA GLY A 91 -40.34 -17.44 6.69
C GLY A 91 -39.52 -16.48 5.84
N ALA A 92 -40.14 -15.45 5.26
CA ALA A 92 -39.43 -14.43 4.49
C ALA A 92 -38.42 -13.65 5.35
N ALA A 93 -38.83 -13.19 6.53
CA ALA A 93 -37.99 -12.42 7.43
C ALA A 93 -36.77 -13.22 7.93
N THR A 94 -36.98 -14.48 8.30
CA THR A 94 -35.92 -15.38 8.79
C THR A 94 -34.93 -15.76 7.70
N THR A 95 -35.41 -16.14 6.52
CA THR A 95 -34.55 -16.43 5.36
C THR A 95 -33.78 -15.20 4.87
N LEU A 96 -34.36 -14.00 4.91
CA LEU A 96 -33.65 -12.76 4.59
C LEU A 96 -32.55 -12.45 5.60
N ALA A 97 -32.86 -12.50 6.90
CA ALA A 97 -31.86 -12.28 7.95
C ALA A 97 -30.72 -13.30 7.86
N TYR A 98 -31.03 -14.56 7.57
CA TYR A 98 -30.03 -15.59 7.36
C TYR A 98 -29.22 -15.36 6.07
N SER A 99 -29.85 -14.91 4.98
CA SER A 99 -29.13 -14.51 3.76
C SER A 99 -28.16 -13.36 4.04
N ALA A 100 -28.59 -12.35 4.79
CA ALA A 100 -27.80 -11.21 5.23
C ALA A 100 -26.65 -11.64 6.16
N SER A 101 -26.84 -12.68 6.97
CA SER A 101 -25.80 -13.26 7.82
C SER A 101 -24.68 -13.94 7.02
N CYS A 102 -25.04 -14.58 5.91
CA CYS A 102 -24.07 -15.18 5.01
C CYS A 102 -23.35 -14.11 4.20
N ARG A 103 -24.08 -13.06 3.81
CA ARG A 103 -23.63 -11.92 3.00
C ARG A 103 -24.43 -10.66 3.36
N GLU A 104 -23.79 -9.66 3.92
CA GLU A 104 -24.48 -8.44 4.38
C GLU A 104 -25.21 -7.75 3.22
N THR A 105 -24.62 -7.79 2.03
CA THR A 105 -25.17 -7.17 0.82
C THR A 105 -26.55 -7.72 0.41
N SER A 106 -26.91 -8.93 0.84
CA SER A 106 -28.22 -9.51 0.53
C SER A 106 -29.38 -8.78 1.20
N ILE A 107 -29.15 -8.00 2.27
CA ILE A 107 -30.21 -7.21 2.91
C ILE A 107 -30.86 -6.21 1.95
N VAL A 108 -30.14 -5.81 0.90
CA VAL A 108 -30.59 -4.86 -0.11
C VAL A 108 -31.84 -5.33 -0.85
N ILE A 109 -32.09 -6.65 -0.90
CA ILE A 109 -33.34 -7.20 -1.48
C ILE A 109 -34.60 -6.76 -0.71
N ALA A 110 -34.47 -6.30 0.54
CA ALA A 110 -35.60 -5.79 1.33
C ALA A 110 -36.33 -4.63 0.62
N VAL A 111 -35.59 -3.77 -0.08
CA VAL A 111 -36.15 -2.61 -0.81
C VAL A 111 -37.06 -3.08 -1.96
N PRO A 112 -36.61 -3.94 -2.89
CA PRO A 112 -37.48 -4.58 -3.89
C PRO A 112 -38.70 -5.29 -3.31
N LEU A 113 -38.54 -6.04 -2.21
CA LEU A 113 -39.65 -6.74 -1.57
C LEU A 113 -40.69 -5.77 -0.99
N PHE A 114 -40.23 -4.65 -0.42
CA PHE A 114 -41.11 -3.59 0.07
C PHE A 114 -41.85 -2.90 -1.07
N ILE A 115 -41.16 -2.53 -2.16
CA ILE A 115 -41.76 -1.94 -3.37
C ILE A 115 -42.85 -2.87 -3.91
N TYR A 116 -42.58 -4.17 -3.98
CA TYR A 116 -43.56 -5.16 -4.40
C TYR A 116 -44.77 -5.21 -3.48
N ALA A 117 -44.58 -5.25 -2.16
CA ALA A 117 -45.69 -5.25 -1.20
C ALA A 117 -46.57 -3.99 -1.32
N VAL A 118 -45.97 -2.82 -1.51
CA VAL A 118 -46.69 -1.54 -1.73
C VAL A 118 -47.45 -1.59 -3.05
N TYR A 119 -46.81 -2.05 -4.13
CA TYR A 119 -47.43 -2.19 -5.44
C TYR A 119 -48.65 -3.13 -5.39
N SER A 120 -48.51 -4.28 -4.72
CA SER A 120 -49.60 -5.24 -4.55
C SER A 120 -50.72 -4.73 -3.64
N LYS A 121 -50.41 -3.93 -2.61
CA LYS A 121 -51.44 -3.24 -1.81
C LYS A 121 -52.25 -2.26 -2.66
N LYS A 122 -51.63 -1.58 -3.62
CA LYS A 122 -52.31 -0.67 -4.54
C LYS A 122 -53.26 -1.43 -5.48
N GLN A 123 -52.89 -2.64 -5.91
CA GLN A 123 -53.74 -3.49 -6.74
C GLN A 123 -54.85 -4.20 -5.96
N ASN A 124 -54.57 -4.60 -4.71
CA ASN A 124 -55.51 -5.29 -3.84
C ASN A 124 -55.68 -4.51 -2.52
N GLN A 125 -56.72 -3.68 -2.46
CA GLN A 125 -57.02 -2.85 -1.29
C GLN A 125 -57.28 -3.68 -0.01
N ASN A 126 -57.64 -4.97 -0.14
CA ASN A 126 -57.88 -5.85 1.01
C ASN A 126 -56.59 -6.41 1.64
N LEU A 127 -55.43 -6.24 1.00
CA LEU A 127 -54.16 -6.73 1.53
C LEU A 127 -53.80 -6.00 2.84
N PRO A 128 -53.57 -6.68 3.97
CA PRO A 128 -53.08 -5.99 5.17
C PRO A 128 -51.66 -5.46 4.93
N PHE A 129 -51.35 -4.24 5.39
CA PHE A 129 -50.04 -3.61 5.13
C PHE A 129 -49.23 -3.41 6.42
N TRP A 130 -49.68 -2.55 7.33
CA TRP A 130 -48.93 -2.18 8.52
C TRP A 130 -48.63 -3.36 9.46
N LYS A 131 -49.63 -4.20 9.74
CA LYS A 131 -49.45 -5.39 10.61
C LYS A 131 -48.38 -6.35 10.03
N PRO A 132 -48.48 -6.81 8.76
CA PRO A 132 -47.42 -7.55 8.08
C PRO A 132 -46.05 -6.90 8.11
N LEU A 133 -45.97 -5.59 7.87
CA LEU A 133 -44.70 -4.87 7.84
C LEU A 133 -44.00 -4.93 9.21
N VAL A 134 -44.74 -4.68 10.29
CA VAL A 134 -44.22 -4.77 11.66
C VAL A 134 -43.80 -6.20 12.01
N ILE A 135 -44.59 -7.20 11.63
CA ILE A 135 -44.25 -8.61 11.84
C ILE A 135 -42.96 -8.97 11.10
N PHE A 136 -42.86 -8.62 9.81
CA PHE A 136 -41.68 -8.88 9.01
C PHE A 136 -40.43 -8.22 9.61
N ALA A 137 -40.51 -6.92 9.95
CA ALA A 137 -39.40 -6.17 10.54
C ALA A 137 -38.99 -6.76 11.90
N GLY A 138 -39.95 -7.09 12.76
CA GLY A 138 -39.71 -7.70 14.08
C GLY A 138 -38.99 -9.04 13.97
N PHE A 139 -39.48 -9.96 13.13
CA PHE A 139 -38.84 -11.26 12.95
C PHE A 139 -37.48 -11.16 12.23
N CYS A 140 -37.31 -10.20 11.31
CA CYS A 140 -36.03 -9.97 10.66
C CYS A 140 -34.99 -9.48 11.67
N LEU A 141 -35.39 -8.59 12.59
CA LEU A 141 -34.55 -8.10 13.68
C LEU A 141 -34.21 -9.22 14.66
N ILE A 142 -35.20 -10.00 15.11
CA ILE A 142 -34.98 -11.16 16.01
C ILE A 142 -33.99 -12.15 15.39
N ALA A 143 -34.11 -12.44 14.10
CA ALA A 143 -33.19 -13.33 13.40
C ALA A 143 -31.79 -12.72 13.18
N ALA A 144 -31.67 -11.40 13.06
CA ALA A 144 -30.40 -10.69 12.89
C ALA A 144 -29.65 -10.42 14.20
N ILE A 145 -30.36 -10.27 15.33
CA ILE A 145 -29.79 -9.92 16.64
C ILE A 145 -28.63 -10.83 17.07
N PRO A 146 -28.73 -12.18 16.99
CA PRO A 146 -27.63 -13.05 17.40
C PRO A 146 -26.32 -12.74 16.65
N LEU A 147 -26.41 -12.43 15.36
CA LEU A 147 -25.27 -12.10 14.52
C LEU A 147 -24.73 -10.71 14.80
N MET A 148 -25.61 -9.73 15.03
CA MET A 148 -25.20 -8.39 15.42
C MET A 148 -24.47 -8.41 16.77
N ILE A 149 -24.93 -9.22 17.72
CA ILE A 149 -24.25 -9.42 19.01
C ILE A 149 -22.90 -10.12 18.81
N GLN A 150 -22.84 -11.15 17.97
CA GLN A 150 -21.60 -11.85 17.66
C GLN A 150 -20.57 -10.91 17.00
N ASN A 151 -21.00 -10.12 16.02
CA ASN A 151 -20.15 -9.12 15.35
C ASN A 151 -19.70 -8.04 16.32
N LEU A 152 -20.61 -7.51 17.14
CA LEU A 152 -20.26 -6.52 18.16
C LEU A 152 -19.20 -7.05 19.13
N LYS A 153 -19.33 -8.30 19.60
CA LYS A 153 -18.37 -8.93 20.51
C LYS A 153 -17.01 -9.20 19.86
N THR A 154 -16.98 -9.51 18.57
CA THR A 154 -15.75 -9.90 17.87
C THR A 154 -15.02 -8.73 17.23
N THR A 155 -15.73 -7.67 16.82
CA THR A 155 -15.18 -6.58 15.99
C THR A 155 -15.37 -5.20 16.60
N GLY A 156 -16.16 -5.08 17.67
CA GLY A 156 -16.61 -3.78 18.20
C GLY A 156 -17.65 -3.08 17.32
N ASN A 157 -18.08 -3.67 16.19
CA ASN A 157 -19.07 -3.12 15.29
C ASN A 157 -20.18 -4.13 15.00
N PRO A 158 -21.47 -3.81 15.27
CA PRO A 158 -22.56 -4.76 15.08
C PRO A 158 -22.90 -5.02 13.61
N PHE A 159 -22.47 -4.14 12.69
CA PHE A 159 -22.81 -4.19 11.27
C PHE A 159 -21.67 -4.64 10.37
N LEU A 160 -20.41 -4.52 10.81
CA LEU A 160 -19.26 -4.89 10.00
C LEU A 160 -18.76 -6.29 10.39
N PRO A 161 -18.57 -7.20 9.41
CA PRO A 161 -17.90 -8.47 9.65
C PRO A 161 -16.44 -8.24 10.05
N GLY A 162 -15.89 -9.15 10.85
CA GLY A 162 -14.51 -9.04 11.34
C GLY A 162 -13.47 -8.92 10.24
N GLN A 163 -13.71 -9.51 9.07
CA GLN A 163 -12.79 -9.41 7.93
C GLN A 163 -12.65 -7.99 7.38
N LEU A 164 -13.71 -7.17 7.40
CA LEU A 164 -13.66 -5.79 6.93
C LEU A 164 -12.99 -4.86 7.97
N VAL A 165 -13.24 -5.12 9.26
CA VAL A 165 -12.61 -4.37 10.36
C VAL A 165 -11.10 -4.67 10.43
N LEU A 166 -10.71 -5.94 10.33
CA LEU A 166 -9.30 -6.37 10.35
C LEU A 166 -8.49 -5.85 9.17
N ARG A 167 -9.11 -5.67 7.99
CA ARG A 167 -8.42 -5.13 6.81
C ARG A 167 -8.31 -3.60 6.80
N GLY A 168 -8.94 -2.90 7.74
CA GLY A 168 -9.01 -1.43 7.75
C GLY A 168 -9.71 -0.83 6.53
N THR A 169 -10.30 -1.65 5.66
CA THR A 169 -11.04 -1.25 4.48
C THR A 169 -12.49 -1.06 4.91
N GLY A 170 -12.82 0.13 5.41
CA GLY A 170 -14.22 0.53 5.57
C GLY A 170 -14.94 0.44 4.22
N ALA A 171 -16.27 0.31 4.24
CA ALA A 171 -17.06 0.50 3.03
C ALA A 171 -16.79 1.92 2.51
N HIS A 172 -16.01 2.05 1.43
CA HIS A 172 -15.64 3.33 0.86
C HIS A 172 -16.80 3.90 0.05
N PHE A 173 -17.81 4.41 0.75
CA PHE A 173 -18.88 5.23 0.16
C PHE A 173 -18.32 6.61 -0.25
N ASN A 174 -17.41 6.63 -1.23
CA ASN A 174 -16.84 7.83 -1.83
C ASN A 174 -17.28 7.93 -3.29
N SER A 175 -17.58 9.15 -3.76
CA SER A 175 -17.93 9.45 -5.15
C SER A 175 -16.83 9.05 -6.14
N GLU A 176 -15.55 9.10 -5.75
CA GLU A 176 -14.43 8.65 -6.58
C GLU A 176 -14.49 7.14 -6.86
N VAL A 177 -14.69 6.34 -5.81
CA VAL A 177 -14.83 4.87 -5.93
C VAL A 177 -16.05 4.51 -6.78
N PHE A 178 -17.15 5.24 -6.62
CA PHE A 178 -18.34 5.07 -7.44
C PHE A 178 -18.09 5.36 -8.92
N ARG A 179 -17.37 6.45 -9.24
CA ARG A 179 -17.07 6.82 -10.62
C ARG A 179 -16.20 5.77 -11.31
N GLU A 180 -15.16 5.27 -10.64
CA GLU A 180 -14.28 4.24 -11.19
C GLU A 180 -14.99 2.87 -11.29
N SER A 181 -15.68 2.46 -10.23
CA SER A 181 -16.27 1.12 -10.16
C SER A 181 -17.54 0.99 -11.01
N SER A 182 -18.28 2.07 -11.25
CA SER A 182 -19.50 2.04 -12.07
C SER A 182 -19.20 1.71 -13.54
N LEU A 183 -18.17 2.32 -14.14
CA LEU A 183 -17.77 2.01 -15.51
C LEU A 183 -17.30 0.56 -15.65
N ILE A 184 -16.53 0.05 -14.67
CA ILE A 184 -16.07 -1.33 -14.64
C ILE A 184 -17.25 -2.30 -14.51
N THR A 185 -18.17 -2.03 -13.57
CA THR A 185 -19.37 -2.83 -13.32
C THR A 185 -20.28 -2.85 -14.54
N LEU A 186 -20.48 -1.71 -15.18
CA LEU A 186 -21.31 -1.58 -16.38
C LEU A 186 -20.67 -2.32 -17.55
N ARG A 187 -19.36 -2.14 -17.80
CA ARG A 187 -18.63 -2.90 -18.83
C ARG A 187 -18.72 -4.40 -18.58
N PHE A 188 -18.66 -4.86 -17.33
CA PHE A 188 -18.87 -6.27 -17.02
C PHE A 188 -20.27 -6.74 -17.36
N ILE A 189 -21.31 -6.01 -16.96
CA ILE A 189 -22.70 -6.36 -17.25
C ILE A 189 -22.90 -6.45 -18.77
N PHE A 190 -22.40 -5.48 -19.54
CA PHE A 190 -22.47 -5.52 -21.00
C PHE A 190 -21.70 -6.70 -21.61
N ASN A 191 -20.48 -6.98 -21.14
CA ASN A 191 -19.70 -8.11 -21.62
C ASN A 191 -20.33 -9.46 -21.25
N ARG A 192 -20.93 -9.56 -20.04
CA ARG A 192 -21.53 -10.80 -19.52
C ARG A 192 -22.82 -11.14 -20.26
N TYR A 193 -23.73 -10.19 -20.40
CA TYR A 193 -25.02 -10.44 -21.05
C TYR A 193 -24.92 -10.32 -22.58
N THR A 194 -23.81 -9.84 -23.14
CA THR A 194 -23.64 -9.57 -24.59
C THR A 194 -24.63 -8.51 -25.09
N ILE A 195 -24.27 -7.79 -26.14
CA ILE A 195 -25.18 -6.79 -26.75
C ILE A 195 -26.49 -7.40 -27.25
N LEU A 196 -26.51 -8.72 -27.50
CA LEU A 196 -27.67 -9.46 -27.99
C LEU A 196 -28.73 -9.78 -26.91
N LEU A 197 -28.35 -9.97 -25.64
CA LEU A 197 -29.36 -10.22 -24.60
C LEU A 197 -29.95 -8.93 -24.05
N VAL A 198 -29.26 -7.78 -24.15
CA VAL A 198 -29.77 -6.48 -23.67
C VAL A 198 -31.15 -6.13 -24.28
N PRO A 199 -31.39 -6.25 -25.61
CA PRO A 199 -32.71 -6.08 -26.21
C PRO A 199 -33.77 -7.03 -25.64
N THR A 200 -33.39 -8.28 -25.37
CA THR A 200 -34.33 -9.28 -24.81
C THR A 200 -34.70 -8.95 -23.37
N ILE A 201 -33.75 -8.46 -22.56
CA ILE A 201 -34.01 -7.97 -21.20
C ILE A 201 -34.99 -6.79 -21.24
N TYR A 202 -34.75 -5.83 -22.14
CA TYR A 202 -35.64 -4.67 -22.33
C TYR A 202 -37.05 -5.11 -22.77
N TYR A 203 -37.15 -6.01 -23.75
CA TYR A 203 -38.45 -6.50 -24.24
C TYR A 203 -39.21 -7.32 -23.18
N GLY A 204 -38.49 -8.14 -22.43
CA GLY A 204 -39.02 -8.88 -21.28
C GLY A 204 -39.53 -7.94 -20.19
N PHE A 205 -38.80 -6.88 -19.90
CA PHE A 205 -39.20 -5.84 -18.96
C PHE A 205 -40.48 -5.11 -19.37
N VAL A 206 -40.53 -4.59 -20.61
CA VAL A 206 -41.73 -3.91 -21.14
C VAL A 206 -42.94 -4.85 -21.12
N SER A 207 -42.73 -6.12 -21.46
CA SER A 207 -43.79 -7.15 -21.45
C SER A 207 -44.27 -7.46 -20.03
N ALA A 208 -43.35 -7.54 -19.06
CA ALA A 208 -43.67 -7.80 -17.65
C ALA A 208 -44.48 -6.65 -17.03
N ILE A 209 -44.11 -5.38 -17.31
CA ILE A 209 -44.90 -4.22 -16.88
C ILE A 209 -46.30 -4.24 -17.48
N LYS A 210 -46.42 -4.46 -18.79
CA LYS A 210 -47.73 -4.47 -19.48
C LYS A 210 -48.66 -5.55 -18.93
N LYS A 211 -48.10 -6.69 -18.54
CA LYS A 211 -48.83 -7.81 -17.94
C LYS A 211 -49.04 -7.67 -16.43
N GLN A 212 -48.60 -6.56 -15.82
CA GLN A 212 -48.62 -6.35 -14.37
C GLN A 212 -48.03 -7.54 -13.60
N ALA A 213 -47.00 -8.16 -14.16
CA ALA A 213 -46.38 -9.32 -13.55
C ALA A 213 -45.81 -8.92 -12.19
N VAL A 214 -46.23 -9.65 -11.16
CA VAL A 214 -45.79 -9.54 -9.76
C VAL A 214 -44.27 -9.32 -9.63
N SER A 215 -43.51 -9.95 -10.51
CA SER A 215 -42.06 -9.94 -10.53
C SER A 215 -41.39 -8.71 -11.15
N SER A 216 -42.07 -7.90 -11.98
CA SER A 216 -41.44 -6.66 -12.50
C SER A 216 -41.16 -5.65 -11.40
N ALA A 217 -41.92 -5.72 -10.30
CA ALA A 217 -41.72 -4.89 -9.11
C ALA A 217 -40.60 -5.40 -8.18
N ILE A 218 -40.09 -6.64 -8.38
CA ILE A 218 -38.97 -7.20 -7.60
C ILE A 218 -37.69 -7.20 -8.44
N SER A 219 -37.71 -7.81 -9.62
CA SER A 219 -36.50 -8.06 -10.42
C SER A 219 -35.77 -6.77 -10.82
N LEU A 220 -36.48 -5.75 -11.32
CA LEU A 220 -35.82 -4.49 -11.73
C LEU A 220 -35.26 -3.73 -10.53
N PRO A 221 -36.04 -3.43 -9.46
CA PRO A 221 -35.48 -2.77 -8.30
C PRO A 221 -34.33 -3.56 -7.69
N ALA A 222 -34.36 -4.90 -7.70
CA ALA A 222 -33.26 -5.72 -7.21
C ALA A 222 -32.00 -5.50 -8.02
N VAL A 223 -32.09 -5.54 -9.36
CA VAL A 223 -30.95 -5.29 -10.25
C VAL A 223 -30.37 -3.90 -10.02
N VAL A 224 -31.21 -2.87 -9.92
CA VAL A 224 -30.76 -1.49 -9.67
C VAL A 224 -30.10 -1.36 -8.30
N CYS A 225 -30.70 -1.90 -7.25
CA CYS A 225 -30.15 -1.77 -5.89
C CYS A 225 -28.82 -2.52 -5.75
N PHE A 226 -28.72 -3.74 -6.29
CA PHE A 226 -27.45 -4.47 -6.30
C PHE A 226 -26.40 -3.79 -7.19
N TYR A 227 -26.78 -3.26 -8.35
CA TYR A 227 -25.86 -2.47 -9.18
C TYR A 227 -25.31 -1.26 -8.42
N LEU A 228 -26.16 -0.44 -7.81
CA LEU A 228 -25.75 0.74 -7.06
C LEU A 228 -24.84 0.37 -5.88
N LEU A 229 -25.18 -0.69 -5.15
CA LEU A 229 -24.36 -1.19 -4.05
C LEU A 229 -22.97 -1.61 -4.53
N TYR A 230 -22.88 -2.41 -5.60
CA TYR A 230 -21.59 -2.90 -6.09
C TYR A 230 -20.75 -1.84 -6.78
N CYS A 231 -21.36 -0.78 -7.32
CA CYS A 231 -20.62 0.42 -7.73
C CYS A 231 -19.95 1.12 -6.54
N MET A 232 -20.39 0.88 -5.30
CA MET A 232 -19.79 1.46 -4.09
C MET A 232 -18.80 0.51 -3.39
N VAL A 233 -18.56 -0.69 -3.92
CA VAL A 233 -17.65 -1.70 -3.35
C VAL A 233 -16.45 -1.90 -4.26
N ALA A 234 -15.24 -1.99 -3.67
CA ALA A 234 -13.97 -1.96 -4.39
C ALA A 234 -13.87 -2.97 -5.58
N PRO A 235 -13.28 -2.56 -6.72
CA PRO A 235 -13.40 -3.23 -8.02
C PRO A 235 -12.86 -4.67 -8.09
N ARG A 236 -11.91 -5.04 -7.23
CA ARG A 236 -11.24 -6.36 -7.28
C ARG A 236 -12.10 -7.50 -6.73
N ALA A 237 -13.16 -7.22 -5.95
CA ALA A 237 -14.04 -8.27 -5.40
C ALA A 237 -15.35 -8.46 -6.20
N ILE A 238 -15.57 -7.67 -7.26
CA ILE A 238 -16.87 -7.47 -7.91
C ILE A 238 -17.39 -8.72 -8.64
N TRP A 239 -16.51 -9.50 -9.30
CA TRP A 239 -16.95 -10.47 -10.32
C TRP A 239 -17.80 -11.62 -9.80
N ARG A 240 -17.46 -12.16 -8.61
CA ARG A 240 -18.20 -13.26 -7.96
C ARG A 240 -19.55 -12.76 -7.44
N TYR A 241 -19.61 -11.51 -6.99
CA TYR A 241 -20.75 -10.97 -6.26
C TYR A 241 -21.87 -10.52 -7.19
N LEU A 242 -21.52 -10.09 -8.41
CA LEU A 242 -22.49 -9.74 -9.43
C LEU A 242 -23.31 -10.93 -9.96
N MET A 243 -22.98 -12.18 -9.63
CA MET A 243 -23.83 -13.33 -9.97
C MET A 243 -25.22 -13.24 -9.34
N VAL A 244 -25.37 -12.50 -8.23
CA VAL A 244 -26.68 -12.26 -7.63
C VAL A 244 -27.65 -11.61 -8.61
N LEU A 245 -27.14 -10.81 -9.57
CA LEU A 245 -27.96 -10.17 -10.60
C LEU A 245 -28.61 -11.19 -11.54
N ASP A 246 -27.94 -12.30 -11.83
CA ASP A 246 -28.45 -13.30 -12.78
C ASP A 246 -29.81 -13.84 -12.33
N PHE A 247 -30.02 -14.03 -11.02
CA PHE A 247 -31.28 -14.53 -10.47
C PHE A 247 -32.47 -13.58 -10.71
N PHE A 248 -32.21 -12.32 -11.01
CA PHE A 248 -33.24 -11.31 -11.29
C PHE A 248 -33.29 -10.90 -12.77
N VAL A 249 -32.13 -10.88 -13.47
CA VAL A 249 -32.03 -10.52 -14.88
C VAL A 249 -32.49 -11.66 -15.80
N LEU A 250 -32.10 -12.91 -15.51
CA LEU A 250 -32.37 -14.03 -16.42
C LEU A 250 -33.85 -14.39 -16.55
N PRO A 251 -34.69 -14.31 -15.51
CA PRO A 251 -36.13 -14.44 -15.68
C PRO A 251 -36.73 -13.39 -16.64
N LEU A 252 -36.24 -12.14 -16.60
CA LEU A 252 -36.66 -11.09 -17.53
C LEU A 252 -36.20 -11.40 -18.97
N CYS A 253 -34.93 -11.79 -19.12
CA CYS A 253 -34.35 -12.18 -20.40
C CYS A 253 -35.12 -13.35 -21.04
N ALA A 254 -35.39 -14.41 -20.28
CA ALA A 254 -36.09 -15.61 -20.75
C ALA A 254 -37.49 -15.30 -21.28
N GLY A 255 -38.30 -14.53 -20.55
CA GLY A 255 -39.61 -14.15 -21.05
C GLY A 255 -39.54 -13.14 -22.19
N GLY A 256 -38.51 -12.29 -22.24
CA GLY A 256 -38.23 -11.44 -23.40
C GLY A 256 -37.95 -12.23 -24.68
N ILE A 257 -37.14 -13.29 -24.59
CA ILE A 257 -36.88 -14.22 -25.69
C ILE A 257 -38.17 -14.88 -26.16
N ILE A 258 -38.98 -15.41 -25.24
CA ILE A 258 -40.24 -16.10 -25.57
C ILE A 258 -41.26 -15.14 -26.18
N HIS A 259 -41.34 -13.92 -25.65
CA HIS A 259 -42.22 -12.89 -26.18
C HIS A 259 -41.76 -12.42 -27.56
N ALA A 260 -40.45 -12.24 -27.78
CA ALA A 260 -39.90 -11.88 -29.07
C ALA A 260 -40.15 -12.97 -30.11
N ALA A 261 -39.96 -14.25 -29.74
CA ALA A 261 -40.28 -15.38 -30.60
C ALA A 261 -41.78 -15.44 -30.95
N SER A 262 -42.65 -15.20 -29.97
CA SER A 262 -44.11 -15.14 -30.19
C SER A 262 -44.48 -13.97 -31.12
N PHE A 263 -43.82 -12.82 -30.96
CA PHE A 263 -44.03 -11.66 -31.82
C PHE A 263 -43.56 -11.92 -33.27
N ILE A 264 -42.36 -12.46 -33.46
CA ILE A 264 -41.80 -12.81 -34.77
C ILE A 264 -42.70 -13.82 -35.48
N THR A 265 -43.08 -14.90 -34.80
CA THR A 265 -43.97 -15.93 -35.37
C THR A 265 -45.36 -15.39 -35.71
N SER A 266 -45.88 -14.44 -34.94
CA SER A 266 -47.15 -13.76 -35.26
C SER A 266 -47.06 -12.87 -36.50
N LYS A 267 -45.93 -12.18 -36.70
CA LYS A 267 -45.69 -11.30 -37.86
C LYS A 267 -45.33 -12.08 -39.13
N ALA A 268 -44.72 -13.25 -38.98
CA ALA A 268 -44.39 -14.15 -40.08
C ALA A 268 -45.60 -14.92 -40.64
N HIS A 269 -46.82 -14.68 -40.13
CA HIS A 269 -48.06 -15.35 -40.56
C HIS A 269 -47.99 -16.88 -40.54
N LEU A 270 -47.23 -17.45 -39.58
CA LEU A 270 -47.10 -18.89 -39.45
C LEU A 270 -48.42 -19.54 -38.98
N PRO A 271 -48.67 -20.83 -39.31
CA PRO A 271 -49.84 -21.56 -38.85
C PRO A 271 -50.01 -21.50 -37.33
N SER A 272 -51.25 -21.44 -36.85
CA SER A 272 -51.57 -21.34 -35.42
C SER A 272 -50.90 -22.43 -34.57
N GLN A 273 -50.80 -23.65 -35.10
CA GLN A 273 -50.10 -24.78 -34.47
C GLN A 273 -48.61 -24.51 -34.21
N VAL A 274 -47.94 -23.79 -35.12
CA VAL A 274 -46.52 -23.41 -34.96
C VAL A 274 -46.39 -22.25 -33.99
N ARG A 275 -47.30 -21.27 -34.08
CA ARG A 275 -47.34 -20.11 -33.18
C ARG A 275 -47.53 -20.51 -31.72
N ASP A 276 -48.39 -21.50 -31.44
CA ASP A 276 -48.64 -21.97 -30.08
C ASP A 276 -47.46 -22.78 -29.51
N LYS A 277 -46.69 -23.44 -30.39
CA LYS A 277 -45.46 -24.17 -30.05
C LYS A 277 -44.18 -23.31 -30.10
N ALA A 278 -44.26 -22.05 -30.54
CA ALA A 278 -43.10 -21.18 -30.71
C ALA A 278 -42.20 -21.05 -29.45
N PRO A 279 -42.74 -20.95 -28.21
CA PRO A 279 -41.91 -20.93 -27.00
C PRO A 279 -41.12 -22.23 -26.81
N LEU A 280 -41.75 -23.38 -27.08
CA LEU A 280 -41.11 -24.69 -26.96
C LEU A 280 -40.03 -24.87 -28.03
N ILE A 281 -40.31 -24.48 -29.29
CA ILE A 281 -39.33 -24.49 -30.37
C ILE A 281 -38.13 -23.60 -30.02
N THR A 282 -38.38 -22.42 -29.43
CA THR A 282 -37.31 -21.50 -29.02
C THR A 282 -36.44 -22.11 -27.93
N LEU A 283 -37.05 -22.75 -26.91
CA LEU A 283 -36.31 -23.45 -25.86
C LEU A 283 -35.46 -24.58 -26.44
N VAL A 284 -36.01 -25.40 -27.34
CA VAL A 284 -35.29 -26.50 -28.00
C VAL A 284 -34.13 -25.98 -28.85
N LEU A 285 -34.35 -24.91 -29.64
CA LEU A 285 -33.30 -24.28 -30.44
C LEU A 285 -32.19 -23.70 -29.56
N LEU A 286 -32.56 -23.07 -28.44
CA LEU A 286 -31.58 -22.53 -27.48
C LEU A 286 -30.79 -23.67 -26.83
N PHE A 287 -31.44 -24.76 -26.45
CA PHE A 287 -30.79 -25.96 -25.93
C PHE A 287 -29.83 -26.59 -26.95
N LEU A 288 -30.25 -26.78 -28.21
CA LEU A 288 -29.42 -27.31 -29.29
C LEU A 288 -28.25 -26.39 -29.60
N SER A 289 -28.49 -25.07 -29.66
CA SER A 289 -27.43 -24.08 -29.85
C SER A 289 -26.39 -24.18 -28.73
N CYS A 290 -26.84 -24.41 -27.49
CA CYS A 290 -25.94 -24.54 -26.36
C CYS A 290 -25.22 -25.89 -26.30
N ALA A 291 -25.86 -26.98 -26.73
CA ALA A 291 -25.21 -28.26 -26.87
C ALA A 291 -24.12 -28.25 -27.96
N MET A 292 -24.34 -27.52 -29.06
CA MET A 292 -23.39 -27.41 -30.18
C MET A 292 -22.29 -26.37 -29.94
N VAL A 293 -22.65 -25.20 -29.40
CA VAL A 293 -21.75 -24.05 -29.29
C VAL A 293 -21.15 -23.93 -27.88
N GLY A 294 -21.82 -24.48 -26.87
CA GLY A 294 -21.35 -24.52 -25.49
C GLY A 294 -19.96 -25.14 -25.35
N PRO A 295 -19.65 -26.30 -25.94
CA PRO A 295 -18.31 -26.90 -25.90
C PRO A 295 -17.21 -25.99 -26.48
N LEU A 296 -17.52 -25.15 -27.47
CA LEU A 296 -16.58 -24.20 -28.06
C LEU A 296 -16.26 -23.03 -27.13
N PHE A 297 -17.24 -22.57 -26.34
CA PHE A 297 -17.04 -21.53 -25.32
C PHE A 297 -16.64 -22.08 -23.93
N CYS A 298 -16.79 -23.39 -23.72
CA CYS A 298 -16.43 -24.11 -22.51
C CYS A 298 -14.98 -24.62 -22.52
N ARG A 299 -14.13 -24.18 -23.46
CA ARG A 299 -12.68 -24.38 -23.33
C ARG A 299 -12.25 -23.66 -22.06
N VAL A 300 -12.16 -24.43 -20.97
CA VAL A 300 -11.45 -24.03 -19.75
C VAL A 300 -10.10 -23.55 -20.25
N SER A 301 -9.78 -22.28 -20.03
CA SER A 301 -8.50 -21.74 -20.49
C SER A 301 -7.40 -22.67 -20.00
N GLU A 302 -6.64 -23.27 -20.92
CA GLU A 302 -5.64 -24.28 -20.60
C GLU A 302 -4.63 -23.74 -19.57
N ASP A 303 -4.48 -22.43 -19.44
CA ASP A 303 -3.66 -21.69 -18.47
C ASP A 303 -4.10 -21.74 -17.00
N ARG A 304 -5.09 -22.56 -16.59
CA ARG A 304 -5.49 -22.64 -15.16
C ARG A 304 -4.75 -23.75 -14.42
N PHE A 305 -4.23 -23.41 -13.24
CA PHE A 305 -3.78 -24.37 -12.22
C PHE A 305 -4.91 -25.36 -11.90
N SER A 306 -4.71 -26.66 -12.11
CA SER A 306 -5.68 -27.72 -11.82
C SER A 306 -5.15 -28.70 -10.79
N VAL A 307 -5.98 -29.67 -10.37
CA VAL A 307 -5.60 -30.73 -9.43
C VAL A 307 -4.42 -31.55 -9.95
N LYS A 308 -4.31 -31.72 -11.28
CA LYS A 308 -3.18 -32.45 -11.89
C LYS A 308 -1.87 -31.68 -11.72
N GLU A 309 -1.88 -30.36 -11.94
CA GLU A 309 -0.71 -29.51 -11.71
C GLU A 309 -0.39 -29.41 -10.22
N ALA A 310 -1.39 -29.40 -9.33
CA ALA A 310 -1.19 -29.47 -7.89
C ALA A 310 -0.50 -30.77 -7.45
N GLN A 311 -0.95 -31.92 -7.95
CA GLN A 311 -0.31 -33.22 -7.70
C GLN A 311 1.10 -33.29 -8.29
N LYS A 312 1.31 -32.70 -9.48
CA LYS A 312 2.65 -32.58 -10.09
C LYS A 312 3.56 -31.74 -9.21
N LEU A 313 3.11 -30.57 -8.76
CA LEU A 313 3.85 -29.66 -7.88
C LEU A 313 4.18 -30.33 -6.55
N GLN A 314 3.19 -30.99 -5.93
CA GLN A 314 3.38 -31.79 -4.73
C GLN A 314 4.49 -32.82 -4.93
N SER A 315 4.41 -33.61 -6.01
CA SER A 315 5.39 -34.67 -6.29
C SER A 315 6.78 -34.08 -6.49
N SER A 316 6.91 -32.98 -7.24
CA SER A 316 8.20 -32.30 -7.44
C SER A 316 8.78 -31.80 -6.13
N ILE A 317 7.98 -31.14 -5.28
CA ILE A 317 8.44 -30.62 -3.99
C ILE A 317 8.82 -31.75 -3.03
N MET A 318 8.00 -32.78 -2.91
CA MET A 318 8.25 -33.91 -2.00
C MET A 318 9.42 -34.80 -2.44
N ASN A 319 9.82 -34.74 -3.72
CA ASN A 319 11.03 -35.40 -4.22
C ASN A 319 12.31 -34.63 -3.87
N ILE A 320 12.19 -33.32 -3.61
CA ILE A 320 13.33 -32.44 -3.32
C ILE A 320 13.47 -32.22 -1.81
N ILE A 321 12.36 -32.05 -1.11
CA ILE A 321 12.29 -31.66 0.30
C ILE A 321 11.84 -32.87 1.15
N PRO A 322 12.65 -33.32 2.13
CA PRO A 322 12.29 -34.39 3.05
C PRO A 322 11.03 -34.05 3.88
N ARG A 323 10.23 -35.08 4.22
CA ARG A 323 8.96 -34.91 4.95
C ARG A 323 9.12 -34.30 6.34
N ASP A 324 10.20 -34.66 7.03
CA ASP A 324 10.46 -34.25 8.40
C ASP A 324 11.17 -32.88 8.49
N SER A 325 11.33 -32.19 7.35
CA SER A 325 11.99 -30.89 7.29
C SER A 325 11.01 -29.74 7.50
N ARG A 326 11.51 -28.61 8.03
CA ARG A 326 10.75 -27.37 8.16
C ARG A 326 10.96 -26.51 6.93
N THR A 327 9.87 -26.07 6.32
CA THR A 327 9.92 -25.36 5.03
C THR A 327 9.40 -23.94 5.16
N TYR A 328 10.25 -22.97 4.85
CA TYR A 328 9.91 -21.57 4.78
C TYR A 328 9.56 -21.17 3.36
N VAL A 329 8.44 -20.47 3.17
CA VAL A 329 7.98 -20.05 1.85
C VAL A 329 7.82 -18.54 1.79
N GLU A 330 8.37 -17.94 0.74
CA GLU A 330 8.19 -16.51 0.46
C GLU A 330 6.75 -16.22 0.01
N GLY A 331 5.96 -15.66 0.93
CA GLY A 331 4.64 -15.10 0.64
C GLY A 331 3.45 -16.01 0.94
N LYS A 332 2.47 -15.43 1.64
CA LYS A 332 1.26 -16.08 2.16
C LYS A 332 0.40 -16.82 1.15
N GLY A 333 0.35 -16.34 -0.09
CA GLY A 333 -0.42 -17.01 -1.14
C GLY A 333 0.23 -18.34 -1.55
N PHE A 334 1.56 -18.36 -1.60
CA PHE A 334 2.31 -19.52 -2.04
C PHE A 334 2.45 -20.56 -0.92
N SER A 335 2.72 -20.13 0.31
CA SER A 335 2.73 -21.05 1.47
C SER A 335 1.40 -21.78 1.66
N GLN A 336 0.27 -21.09 1.51
CA GLN A 336 -1.06 -21.70 1.57
C GLN A 336 -1.25 -22.73 0.46
N LEU A 337 -0.74 -22.44 -0.75
CA LEU A 337 -0.78 -23.37 -1.86
C LEU A 337 0.04 -24.62 -1.57
N ILE A 338 1.26 -24.47 -1.04
CA ILE A 338 2.11 -25.61 -0.68
C ILE A 338 1.49 -26.41 0.48
N ASN A 339 0.95 -25.75 1.51
CA ASN A 339 0.20 -26.39 2.59
C ASN A 339 -1.05 -27.16 2.10
N LEU A 340 -1.73 -26.64 1.07
CA LEU A 340 -2.86 -27.32 0.44
C LEU A 340 -2.44 -28.53 -0.38
N CYS A 341 -1.25 -28.48 -0.97
CA CYS A 341 -0.78 -29.49 -1.90
C CYS A 341 0.19 -30.50 -1.28
N SER A 342 0.78 -30.27 -0.11
CA SER A 342 1.84 -31.11 0.45
C SER A 342 1.61 -31.42 1.92
N GLU A 343 2.35 -32.41 2.42
CA GLU A 343 2.36 -32.80 3.85
C GLU A 343 3.50 -32.11 4.62
N LEU A 344 4.18 -31.14 4.00
CA LEU A 344 5.31 -30.44 4.63
C LEU A 344 4.83 -29.50 5.73
N ASP A 345 5.67 -29.32 6.75
CA ASP A 345 5.49 -28.26 7.73
C ASP A 345 5.93 -26.93 7.12
N VAL A 346 4.97 -26.18 6.58
CA VAL A 346 5.23 -24.95 5.82
C VAL A 346 4.83 -23.72 6.62
N GLU A 347 5.81 -22.84 6.80
CA GLU A 347 5.63 -21.54 7.45
C GLU A 347 5.90 -20.38 6.48
N ASP A 348 5.13 -19.32 6.64
CA ASP A 348 5.36 -18.05 5.95
C ASP A 348 6.60 -17.37 6.52
N ILE A 349 7.63 -17.16 5.70
CA ILE A 349 8.77 -16.34 6.11
C ILE A 349 8.52 -14.88 5.75
N HIS A 350 8.45 -14.06 6.79
CA HIS A 350 8.41 -12.61 6.67
C HIS A 350 9.80 -12.05 6.99
N PRO A 351 10.23 -10.94 6.36
CA PRO A 351 11.50 -10.29 6.69
C PRO A 351 11.68 -10.00 8.19
N GLU A 352 10.58 -9.76 8.90
CA GLU A 352 10.54 -9.50 10.34
C GLU A 352 10.83 -10.76 11.18
N ALA A 353 10.48 -11.95 10.69
CA ALA A 353 10.68 -13.22 11.38
C ALA A 353 12.09 -13.80 11.15
N ILE A 354 12.89 -13.22 10.23
CA ILE A 354 14.25 -13.69 9.93
C ILE A 354 15.16 -13.58 11.17
N GLY A 355 14.93 -12.60 12.04
CA GLY A 355 15.69 -12.45 13.29
C GLY A 355 15.50 -13.62 14.27
N GLU A 356 14.34 -14.28 14.25
CA GLU A 356 13.99 -15.45 15.07
C GLU A 356 14.36 -16.79 14.39
N LEU A 357 14.68 -16.74 13.09
CA LEU A 357 15.08 -17.91 12.31
C LEU A 357 16.30 -18.61 12.93
N ASN A 358 17.19 -17.86 13.57
CA ASN A 358 18.40 -18.40 14.21
C ASN A 358 18.14 -19.21 15.48
N GLU A 359 17.24 -18.75 16.36
CA GLU A 359 16.80 -19.54 17.52
C GLU A 359 16.15 -20.84 17.03
N THR A 360 15.41 -20.75 15.93
CA THR A 360 14.81 -21.92 15.29
C THR A 360 15.86 -22.86 14.70
N ILE A 361 16.87 -22.35 13.98
CA ILE A 361 17.91 -23.18 13.36
C ILE A 361 18.68 -24.00 14.39
N SER A 362 18.97 -23.42 15.56
CA SER A 362 19.72 -24.09 16.62
C SER A 362 18.87 -25.03 17.47
N ALA A 363 17.55 -24.80 17.56
CA ALA A 363 16.61 -25.63 18.32
C ALA A 363 16.02 -26.79 17.50
N TYR A 364 16.10 -26.75 16.17
CA TYR A 364 15.49 -27.75 15.29
C TYR A 364 16.52 -28.80 14.86
N ASP A 365 16.27 -30.06 15.21
CA ASP A 365 17.12 -31.22 14.86
C ASP A 365 16.94 -31.70 13.41
N HIS A 366 16.11 -31.02 12.61
CA HIS A 366 15.80 -31.39 11.23
C HIS A 366 16.23 -30.32 10.23
N ASP A 367 16.41 -30.75 8.98
CA ASP A 367 16.75 -29.87 7.88
C ASP A 367 15.70 -28.77 7.68
N MET A 368 16.17 -27.58 7.30
CA MET A 368 15.32 -26.44 6.98
C MET A 368 15.51 -26.06 5.52
N TYR A 369 14.40 -25.74 4.85
CA TYR A 369 14.38 -25.35 3.43
C TYR A 369 13.70 -24.00 3.26
N LEU A 370 14.11 -23.28 2.23
CA LEU A 370 13.55 -22.01 1.80
C LEU A 370 13.11 -22.10 0.35
N LEU A 371 11.83 -21.83 0.08
CA LEU A 371 11.29 -21.60 -1.26
C LEU A 371 11.15 -20.09 -1.46
N HIS A 372 11.91 -19.53 -2.40
CA HIS A 372 11.94 -18.10 -2.64
C HIS A 372 11.97 -17.77 -4.13
N GLN A 373 11.47 -16.59 -4.47
CA GLN A 373 11.48 -16.00 -5.82
C GLN A 373 12.38 -14.77 -5.87
N SER A 374 12.47 -14.03 -4.77
CA SER A 374 13.27 -12.81 -4.72
C SER A 374 14.70 -13.10 -4.27
N GLU A 375 15.63 -12.34 -4.85
CA GLU A 375 17.01 -12.29 -4.38
C GLU A 375 17.12 -11.54 -3.03
N GLU A 376 16.17 -10.67 -2.74
CA GLU A 376 16.11 -9.89 -1.49
C GLU A 376 15.91 -10.79 -0.27
N MET A 377 15.00 -11.77 -0.36
CA MET A 377 14.78 -12.76 0.70
C MET A 377 16.04 -13.62 0.92
N THR A 378 16.65 -14.10 -0.17
CA THR A 378 17.92 -14.85 -0.12
C THR A 378 19.01 -14.08 0.62
N ARG A 379 19.21 -12.81 0.27
CA ARG A 379 20.22 -11.96 0.90
C ARG A 379 19.92 -11.73 2.38
N SER A 380 18.64 -11.55 2.74
CA SER A 380 18.23 -11.34 4.12
C SER A 380 18.49 -12.57 4.99
N ILE A 381 18.22 -13.77 4.48
CA ILE A 381 18.50 -15.03 5.20
C ILE A 381 20.00 -15.34 5.24
N ARG A 382 20.76 -14.99 4.17
CA ARG A 382 22.23 -15.11 4.15
C ARG A 382 22.93 -14.32 5.26
N ARG A 383 22.30 -13.27 5.79
CA ARG A 383 22.81 -12.50 6.96
C ARG A 383 22.71 -13.25 8.28
N GLU A 384 21.94 -14.33 8.34
CA GLU A 384 21.68 -15.08 9.58
C GLU A 384 22.14 -16.54 9.47
N ALA A 385 22.17 -17.11 8.25
CA ALA A 385 22.51 -18.50 7.95
C ALA A 385 23.19 -18.64 6.57
N ASP A 386 23.84 -19.76 6.30
CA ASP A 386 24.31 -20.10 4.95
C ASP A 386 23.13 -20.70 4.14
N LEU A 387 23.14 -20.50 2.81
CA LEU A 387 22.12 -21.06 1.90
C LEU A 387 22.78 -21.92 0.82
N GLU A 388 22.45 -23.21 0.82
CA GLU A 388 22.86 -24.16 -0.20
C GLU A 388 21.73 -24.32 -1.23
N HIS A 389 21.97 -23.96 -2.48
CA HIS A 389 20.95 -24.13 -3.53
C HIS A 389 20.75 -25.61 -3.85
N VAL A 390 19.51 -26.09 -3.77
CA VAL A 390 19.16 -27.50 -3.96
C VAL A 390 18.54 -27.72 -5.34
N ALA A 391 17.54 -26.92 -5.70
CA ALA A 391 16.78 -27.12 -6.93
C ALA A 391 16.08 -25.85 -7.39
N TYR A 392 15.62 -25.88 -8.63
CA TYR A 392 14.83 -24.84 -9.25
C TYR A 392 13.50 -25.41 -9.75
N LEU A 393 12.42 -24.69 -9.51
CA LEU A 393 11.10 -25.03 -10.01
C LEU A 393 10.61 -23.95 -10.96
N ASP A 394 10.45 -24.31 -12.24
CA ASP A 394 9.75 -23.50 -13.23
C ASP A 394 8.24 -23.54 -12.94
N MET A 395 7.70 -22.44 -12.42
CA MET A 395 6.30 -22.23 -12.08
C MET A 395 5.39 -22.21 -13.31
N ASP A 396 5.89 -21.93 -14.50
CA ASP A 396 5.09 -21.99 -15.73
C ASP A 396 4.74 -23.44 -16.10
N GLU A 397 5.60 -24.41 -15.76
CA GLU A 397 5.26 -25.84 -15.90
C GLU A 397 4.04 -26.25 -15.06
N TYR A 398 3.74 -25.50 -14.00
CA TYR A 398 2.60 -25.70 -13.12
C TYR A 398 1.47 -24.69 -13.40
N LYS A 399 1.63 -23.78 -14.37
CA LYS A 399 0.67 -22.67 -14.66
C LYS A 399 0.49 -21.70 -13.49
N LEU A 400 1.54 -21.52 -12.69
CA LEU A 400 1.58 -20.61 -11.55
C LEU A 400 2.34 -19.31 -11.84
N GLY A 401 3.15 -19.21 -12.89
CA GLY A 401 4.02 -18.05 -13.11
C GLY A 401 3.26 -16.71 -13.20
N ARG A 402 2.11 -16.69 -13.88
CA ARG A 402 1.21 -15.51 -13.90
C ARG A 402 0.56 -15.19 -12.55
N ILE A 403 0.33 -16.19 -11.70
CA ILE A 403 -0.34 -16.03 -10.40
C ILE A 403 0.65 -15.49 -9.37
N LEU A 404 1.89 -15.98 -9.41
CA LEU A 404 2.94 -15.61 -8.47
C LEU A 404 3.71 -14.36 -8.91
N GLY A 405 3.62 -13.96 -10.18
CA GLY A 405 4.29 -12.76 -10.69
C GLY A 405 5.75 -12.98 -11.10
N GLY A 406 6.18 -14.25 -11.20
CA GLY A 406 7.50 -14.68 -11.63
C GLY A 406 7.45 -16.14 -12.09
N SER A 407 8.28 -16.50 -13.07
CA SER A 407 8.31 -17.84 -13.66
C SER A 407 8.95 -18.87 -12.75
N ASP A 408 9.67 -18.47 -11.70
CA ASP A 408 10.66 -19.37 -11.12
C ASP A 408 10.75 -19.28 -9.60
N VAL A 409 10.86 -20.44 -8.94
CA VAL A 409 11.07 -20.57 -7.49
C VAL A 409 12.35 -21.37 -7.26
N SER A 410 13.28 -20.78 -6.54
CA SER A 410 14.49 -21.46 -6.06
C SER A 410 14.23 -22.13 -4.73
N ILE A 411 14.73 -23.36 -4.57
CA ILE A 411 14.73 -24.12 -3.33
C ILE A 411 16.15 -24.15 -2.79
N SER A 412 16.34 -23.57 -1.62
CA SER A 412 17.62 -23.56 -0.91
C SER A 412 17.49 -24.25 0.43
N ARG A 413 18.50 -25.03 0.84
CA ARG A 413 18.62 -25.55 2.20
C ARG A 413 19.26 -24.48 3.08
N ILE A 414 18.68 -24.26 4.25
CA ILE A 414 19.17 -23.33 5.25
C ILE A 414 20.11 -24.11 6.17
N ILE A 415 21.38 -23.71 6.19
CA ILE A 415 22.43 -24.36 6.99
C ILE A 415 23.04 -23.36 7.97
N PRO A 416 23.44 -23.78 9.18
CA PRO A 416 24.20 -22.92 10.08
C PRO A 416 25.47 -22.43 9.41
N TRP A 417 25.96 -21.27 9.84
CA TRP A 417 27.25 -20.76 9.39
C TRP A 417 28.36 -21.79 9.60
N SER A 418 29.11 -22.01 8.53
CA SER A 418 30.11 -23.09 8.47
C SER A 418 31.55 -22.59 8.48
N SER A 419 31.76 -21.30 8.20
CA SER A 419 33.09 -20.72 8.02
C SER A 419 33.49 -19.80 9.16
N ARG A 420 34.79 -19.77 9.45
CA ARG A 420 35.42 -18.82 10.39
C ARG A 420 36.15 -17.68 9.69
N ILE A 421 36.30 -17.82 8.38
CA ILE A 421 37.01 -16.90 7.51
C ILE A 421 36.09 -16.63 6.32
N SER A 422 35.88 -15.37 6.00
CA SER A 422 35.23 -14.94 4.76
C SER A 422 36.10 -13.90 4.07
N GLU A 423 36.30 -14.05 2.76
CA GLU A 423 37.20 -13.22 1.96
C GLU A 423 36.47 -12.68 0.73
N LYS A 424 36.73 -11.41 0.40
CA LYS A 424 36.17 -10.75 -0.78
C LYS A 424 37.11 -9.68 -1.31
N ALA A 425 37.31 -9.66 -2.62
CA ALA A 425 38.06 -8.60 -3.28
C ALA A 425 37.13 -7.43 -3.66
N ILE A 426 37.64 -6.21 -3.53
CA ILE A 426 37.00 -5.00 -4.08
C ILE A 426 37.91 -4.35 -5.10
N HIS A 427 37.34 -3.94 -6.23
CA HIS A 427 38.10 -3.28 -7.29
C HIS A 427 38.12 -1.76 -7.09
N ILE A 428 39.32 -1.18 -7.07
CA ILE A 428 39.59 0.24 -6.86
C ILE A 428 40.08 0.86 -8.16
N ASN A 429 39.28 1.78 -8.71
CA ASN A 429 39.55 2.39 -10.01
C ASN A 429 40.72 3.39 -9.99
N LYS A 430 40.97 4.08 -8.88
CA LYS A 430 41.99 5.13 -8.75
C LYS A 430 42.61 5.08 -7.35
N PRO A 431 43.92 5.32 -7.20
CA PRO A 431 44.51 5.39 -5.87
C PRO A 431 43.96 6.60 -5.11
N GLY A 432 43.77 6.47 -3.81
CA GLY A 432 43.30 7.55 -2.96
C GLY A 432 42.77 7.07 -1.61
N ARG A 433 42.20 7.99 -0.83
CA ARG A 433 41.56 7.67 0.44
C ARG A 433 40.09 7.31 0.18
N TYR A 434 39.65 6.20 0.76
CA TYR A 434 38.32 5.61 0.57
C TYR A 434 37.61 5.41 1.90
N ILE A 435 36.29 5.39 1.83
CA ILE A 435 35.40 4.92 2.87
C ILE A 435 34.98 3.50 2.51
N ILE A 436 35.34 2.55 3.36
CA ILE A 436 35.00 1.14 3.22
C ILE A 436 33.75 0.88 4.07
N LYS A 437 32.65 0.53 3.41
CA LYS A 437 31.38 0.15 4.02
C LYS A 437 31.25 -1.37 3.98
N ILE A 438 31.03 -1.99 5.14
CA ILE A 438 30.92 -3.44 5.30
C ILE A 438 29.64 -3.76 6.05
N ASP A 439 28.86 -4.72 5.57
CA ASP A 439 27.75 -5.32 6.32
C ASP A 439 28.11 -6.76 6.65
N ALA A 440 28.52 -6.98 7.90
CA ALA A 440 29.05 -8.25 8.39
C ALA A 440 27.98 -9.23 8.87
N GLY A 441 26.69 -8.86 8.81
CA GLY A 441 25.60 -9.65 9.41
C GLY A 441 25.64 -9.66 10.94
N ARG A 442 24.83 -10.52 11.57
CA ARG A 442 24.66 -10.55 13.03
C ARG A 442 25.78 -11.34 13.72
N LEU A 443 26.89 -10.67 14.00
CA LEU A 443 28.04 -11.30 14.64
C LEU A 443 27.73 -11.70 16.11
N SER A 444 27.02 -10.92 16.90
CA SER A 444 26.75 -11.20 18.33
C SER A 444 26.07 -12.55 18.67
N LYS A 445 25.65 -13.33 17.67
CA LYS A 445 25.06 -14.69 17.76
C LYS A 445 25.83 -15.70 18.62
N HIS A 446 27.15 -15.58 18.70
CA HIS A 446 28.00 -16.51 19.44
C HIS A 446 28.84 -15.72 20.44
N ASP A 447 29.06 -16.31 21.63
CA ASP A 447 30.05 -15.82 22.60
C ASP A 447 31.42 -15.81 21.91
N ARG A 448 31.78 -14.63 21.39
CA ARG A 448 32.99 -14.42 20.60
C ARG A 448 33.97 -13.58 21.39
N THR A 449 35.23 -13.97 21.31
CA THR A 449 36.35 -13.19 21.86
C THR A 449 36.92 -12.23 20.82
N TYR A 450 36.80 -12.53 19.52
CA TYR A 450 37.21 -11.61 18.45
C TYR A 450 36.47 -11.81 17.11
N ALA A 451 36.41 -10.72 16.33
CA ALA A 451 36.01 -10.72 14.93
C ALA A 451 36.88 -9.71 14.18
N ARG A 452 37.98 -10.19 13.62
CA ARG A 452 39.03 -9.37 13.00
C ARG A 452 38.69 -9.08 11.54
N LEU A 453 38.74 -7.81 11.19
CA LEU A 453 38.67 -7.35 9.81
C LEU A 453 40.06 -6.94 9.33
N THR A 454 40.54 -7.57 8.26
CA THR A 454 41.82 -7.27 7.62
C THR A 454 41.57 -6.81 6.19
N LEU A 455 42.32 -5.79 5.78
CA LEU A 455 42.38 -5.28 4.42
C LEU A 455 43.81 -5.48 3.93
N ASP A 456 43.97 -6.38 2.96
CA ASP A 456 45.23 -6.96 2.51
C ASP A 456 46.03 -7.54 3.69
N GLN A 457 46.97 -6.78 4.25
CA GLN A 457 47.78 -7.16 5.41
C GLN A 457 47.54 -6.25 6.64
N THR A 458 46.68 -5.24 6.51
CA THR A 458 46.43 -4.24 7.55
C THR A 458 45.17 -4.59 8.32
N ILE A 459 45.29 -4.70 9.65
CA ILE A 459 44.14 -4.93 10.53
C ILE A 459 43.39 -3.61 10.71
N LEU A 460 42.12 -3.58 10.32
CA LEU A 460 41.25 -2.41 10.49
C LEU A 460 40.58 -2.39 11.87
N THR A 461 40.16 -3.57 12.36
CA THR A 461 39.63 -3.76 13.73
C THR A 461 39.77 -5.22 14.15
N ASP A 462 40.00 -5.48 15.44
CA ASP A 462 39.95 -6.83 16.03
C ASP A 462 38.54 -7.21 16.51
N ASN A 463 37.64 -6.24 16.63
CA ASN A 463 36.26 -6.39 17.10
C ASN A 463 35.30 -5.70 16.13
N LEU A 464 34.91 -6.43 15.09
CA LEU A 464 33.89 -5.99 14.13
C LEU A 464 32.50 -6.05 14.79
N ASN A 465 31.72 -4.98 14.68
CA ASN A 465 30.36 -4.94 15.22
C ASN A 465 29.38 -5.63 14.27
N ASP A 466 28.18 -5.93 14.78
CA ASP A 466 27.09 -6.48 13.98
C ASP A 466 26.67 -5.53 12.84
N TYR A 467 26.35 -6.15 11.70
CA TYR A 467 25.83 -5.53 10.50
C TYR A 467 26.77 -4.43 9.95
N ILE A 468 26.29 -3.19 9.80
CA ILE A 468 27.00 -2.15 9.05
C ILE A 468 28.13 -1.52 9.87
N ASN A 469 29.32 -1.53 9.29
CA ASN A 469 30.54 -0.90 9.79
C ASN A 469 31.16 -0.01 8.71
N TYR A 470 31.91 1.00 9.14
CA TYR A 470 32.54 1.98 8.28
C TYR A 470 33.99 2.23 8.68
N PHE A 471 34.90 2.21 7.71
CA PHE A 471 36.34 2.43 7.93
C PHE A 471 36.91 3.40 6.90
N THR A 472 38.00 4.10 7.23
CA THR A 472 38.82 4.79 6.22
C THR A 472 40.11 4.05 5.96
N HIS A 473 40.50 4.03 4.69
CA HIS A 473 41.82 3.55 4.32
C HIS A 473 42.33 4.23 3.05
N GLU A 474 43.64 4.32 2.91
CA GLU A 474 44.27 4.64 1.62
C GLU A 474 44.40 3.36 0.82
N LEU A 475 43.88 3.36 -0.41
CA LEU A 475 43.86 2.21 -1.30
C LEU A 475 44.57 2.59 -2.59
N ASP A 476 45.40 1.67 -3.09
CA ASP A 476 45.97 1.74 -4.42
C ASP A 476 44.96 1.32 -5.49
N ALA A 477 45.22 1.65 -6.76
CA ALA A 477 44.41 1.12 -7.86
C ALA A 477 44.66 -0.38 -8.06
N GLY A 478 43.59 -1.15 -8.24
CA GLY A 478 43.63 -2.61 -8.34
C GLY A 478 42.62 -3.29 -7.41
N ASP A 479 42.83 -4.57 -7.15
CA ASP A 479 41.98 -5.34 -6.26
C ASP A 479 42.55 -5.29 -4.83
N ALA A 480 41.74 -4.83 -3.87
CA ALA A 480 42.06 -4.90 -2.45
C ALA A 480 41.29 -6.05 -1.81
N ASN A 481 41.99 -6.93 -1.08
CA ASN A 481 41.40 -8.12 -0.48
C ASN A 481 40.93 -7.84 0.93
N ILE A 482 39.69 -8.19 1.23
CA ILE A 482 39.08 -7.93 2.54
C ILE A 482 38.71 -9.26 3.17
N LYS A 483 39.22 -9.49 4.38
CA LYS A 483 39.10 -10.74 5.13
C LYS A 483 38.46 -10.47 6.48
N ILE A 484 37.37 -11.18 6.78
CA ILE A 484 36.79 -11.26 8.12
C ILE A 484 37.20 -12.61 8.71
N GLU A 485 37.84 -12.60 9.88
CA GLU A 485 38.28 -13.79 10.61
C GLU A 485 37.73 -13.76 12.04
N SER A 486 37.09 -14.83 12.49
CA SER A 486 36.49 -14.91 13.83
C SER A 486 36.80 -16.26 14.50
N ASP A 487 36.80 -16.27 15.83
CA ASP A 487 36.89 -17.50 16.63
C ASP A 487 35.60 -18.35 16.57
N SER A 488 34.48 -17.72 16.22
CA SER A 488 33.17 -18.32 15.99
C SER A 488 32.81 -18.36 14.51
N PHE A 489 31.80 -19.16 14.16
CA PHE A 489 31.29 -19.21 12.80
C PHE A 489 30.66 -17.86 12.38
N ILE A 490 30.88 -17.49 11.12
CA ILE A 490 30.40 -16.27 10.45
C ILE A 490 29.85 -16.63 9.07
N GLY A 491 29.02 -15.75 8.51
CA GLY A 491 28.49 -15.93 7.16
C GLY A 491 29.58 -15.98 6.10
N ASN A 492 29.41 -16.87 5.12
CA ASN A 492 30.33 -16.98 3.99
C ASN A 492 30.32 -15.75 3.08
N GLU A 493 29.20 -15.04 3.03
CA GLU A 493 29.04 -13.83 2.23
C GLU A 493 28.81 -12.61 3.13
N PHE A 494 29.51 -11.52 2.82
CA PHE A 494 29.23 -10.20 3.36
C PHE A 494 29.15 -9.16 2.25
N TYR A 495 28.42 -8.08 2.52
CA TYR A 495 28.36 -6.96 1.58
C TYR A 495 29.50 -6.00 1.86
N ILE A 496 30.10 -5.51 0.79
CA ILE A 496 31.19 -4.55 0.85
C ILE A 496 31.11 -3.55 -0.29
N ALA A 497 31.44 -2.30 0.01
CA ALA A 497 31.59 -1.25 -0.96
C ALA A 497 32.70 -0.28 -0.53
N ALA A 498 33.49 0.18 -1.49
CA ALA A 498 34.41 1.30 -1.29
C ALA A 498 33.90 2.51 -2.07
N GLN A 499 33.79 3.65 -1.39
CA GLN A 499 33.43 4.93 -2.00
C GLN A 499 34.55 5.93 -1.74
N PRO A 500 34.90 6.80 -2.71
CA PRO A 500 35.91 7.84 -2.51
C PRO A 500 35.56 8.72 -1.30
N LEU A 501 36.58 9.15 -0.56
CA LEU A 501 36.39 9.98 0.63
C LEU A 501 35.71 11.33 0.35
N SER A 502 35.80 11.82 -0.88
CA SER A 502 35.13 13.04 -1.34
C SER A 502 33.61 12.88 -1.51
N GLU A 503 33.11 11.65 -1.58
CA GLU A 503 31.68 11.39 -1.78
C GLU A 503 30.92 11.34 -0.44
N PRO A 504 29.66 11.80 -0.41
CA PRO A 504 28.86 11.79 0.80
C PRO A 504 28.40 10.37 1.17
N ILE A 505 28.37 10.08 2.46
CA ILE A 505 27.83 8.82 2.99
C ILE A 505 26.31 8.92 2.98
N LYS A 506 25.64 8.09 2.18
CA LYS A 506 24.18 8.04 2.09
C LYS A 506 23.62 6.82 2.81
N MET A 507 22.93 7.07 3.90
CA MET A 507 22.16 6.07 4.65
C MET A 507 20.71 6.18 4.24
N ASN A 508 20.25 5.25 3.41
CA ASN A 508 18.87 5.20 2.95
C ASN A 508 18.14 4.12 3.76
N PHE A 509 16.99 4.48 4.31
CA PHE A 509 16.16 3.58 5.10
C PHE A 509 14.90 3.15 4.33
N SER A 510 15.02 3.15 3.00
CA SER A 510 13.99 2.69 2.06
C SER A 510 14.01 1.16 1.97
N PRO A 511 12.87 0.48 1.77
CA PRO A 511 12.83 -0.97 1.57
C PRO A 511 13.72 -1.48 0.44
N ASP A 512 13.91 -0.70 -0.62
CA ASP A 512 14.73 -1.12 -1.77
C ASP A 512 16.25 -1.08 -1.50
N THR A 513 16.66 -0.75 -0.28
CA THR A 513 18.07 -0.59 0.05
C THR A 513 18.69 -1.91 0.45
N VAL A 514 19.72 -2.29 -0.29
CA VAL A 514 20.46 -3.55 -0.15
C VAL A 514 21.03 -3.77 1.26
N VAL A 515 21.19 -2.70 2.05
CA VAL A 515 21.89 -2.73 3.34
C VAL A 515 20.98 -2.25 4.47
N GLY A 516 20.71 -3.14 5.44
CA GLY A 516 19.84 -2.83 6.59
C GLY A 516 20.60 -2.06 7.67
N TYR A 517 20.15 -0.84 7.99
CA TYR A 517 20.76 0.02 9.01
C TYR A 517 20.20 -0.21 10.42
N ASN A 518 19.45 -1.30 10.65
CA ASN A 518 18.73 -1.55 11.91
C ASN A 518 19.66 -1.63 13.13
N SER A 519 20.89 -2.10 12.96
CA SER A 519 21.90 -2.19 14.03
C SER A 519 22.39 -0.84 14.53
N MET A 520 22.25 0.20 13.71
CA MET A 520 22.63 1.56 14.06
C MET A 520 21.53 2.27 14.86
N ILE A 521 20.42 1.58 15.18
CA ILE A 521 19.23 2.18 15.78
C ILE A 521 19.04 1.65 17.20
N LYS A 522 18.79 2.54 18.18
CA LYS A 522 18.41 2.13 19.55
C LYS A 522 17.24 2.96 20.09
N PRO A 523 16.24 2.35 20.78
CA PRO A 523 16.01 0.91 20.88
C PRO A 523 15.64 0.33 19.51
N GLU A 524 15.72 -0.99 19.36
CA GLU A 524 15.33 -1.66 18.11
C GLU A 524 13.94 -1.18 17.68
N PRO A 525 13.78 -0.73 16.42
CA PRO A 525 12.51 -0.17 15.98
C PRO A 525 11.43 -1.26 16.04
N ILE A 526 10.22 -0.88 16.47
CA ILE A 526 9.06 -1.78 16.37
C ILE A 526 8.81 -2.00 14.89
N LEU A 527 9.22 -3.17 14.39
CA LEU A 527 8.92 -3.65 13.05
C LEU A 527 7.39 -3.77 12.95
N SER A 528 6.77 -2.73 12.37
CA SER A 528 5.35 -2.79 12.03
C SER A 528 5.24 -3.51 10.69
N ALA A 529 4.19 -4.32 10.52
CA ALA A 529 3.79 -5.11 9.34
C ALA A 529 3.78 -4.41 7.95
N GLN A 530 4.24 -3.17 7.86
CA GLN A 530 4.75 -2.56 6.64
C GLN A 530 6.27 -2.41 6.75
N PRO A 531 7.08 -3.31 6.15
CA PRO A 531 8.54 -3.37 6.25
C PRO A 531 9.31 -2.15 5.72
N HIS A 532 8.62 -1.06 5.39
CA HIS A 532 9.02 -0.13 4.35
C HIS A 532 9.19 1.31 4.83
N ARG A 533 9.07 1.55 6.14
CA ARG A 533 9.24 2.85 6.80
C ARG A 533 9.70 2.62 8.22
N MET A 534 10.86 3.16 8.60
CA MET A 534 11.22 3.20 10.01
C MET A 534 10.18 4.02 10.76
N ARG A 535 9.63 3.45 11.84
CA ARG A 535 8.62 4.09 12.67
C ARG A 535 9.13 4.12 14.08
N PHE A 536 9.52 5.30 14.51
CA PHE A 536 9.91 5.51 15.90
C PHE A 536 8.65 5.78 16.72
N MET A 537 8.39 4.92 17.69
CA MET A 537 7.46 5.17 18.79
C MET A 537 8.33 5.42 20.02
N ASN A 538 8.46 6.69 20.44
CA ASN A 538 9.30 7.17 21.56
C ASN A 538 10.78 7.41 21.18
N GLU A 539 11.62 7.70 22.19
CA GLU A 539 13.07 7.98 22.07
C GLU A 539 13.75 6.96 21.16
N ALA A 540 14.44 7.43 20.14
CA ALA A 540 15.20 6.59 19.23
C ALA A 540 16.48 7.31 18.80
N SER A 541 17.58 6.58 18.69
CA SER A 541 18.89 7.08 18.30
C SER A 541 19.33 6.42 17.00
N ILE A 542 20.07 7.14 16.15
CA ILE A 542 20.66 6.62 14.91
C ILE A 542 22.15 6.90 14.97
N THR A 543 22.99 5.88 15.04
CA THR A 543 24.45 6.07 15.05
C THR A 543 24.92 6.49 13.65
N ILE A 544 25.61 7.63 13.55
CA ILE A 544 26.05 8.24 12.30
C ILE A 544 27.59 8.18 12.26
N PRO A 545 28.21 7.47 11.32
CA PRO A 545 29.66 7.27 11.34
C PRO A 545 30.42 8.59 11.06
N THR A 546 31.35 8.97 11.94
CA THR A 546 32.35 10.01 11.64
C THR A 546 33.61 9.38 11.13
N ILE A 547 33.85 9.58 9.85
CA ILE A 547 34.82 8.82 9.07
C ILE A 547 36.07 9.67 8.78
N ASP A 548 36.16 10.91 9.26
CA ASP A 548 37.44 11.65 9.22
C ASP A 548 37.86 12.20 10.58
N PRO A 549 39.03 11.81 11.11
CA PRO A 549 39.66 12.56 12.18
C PRO A 549 40.19 13.93 11.70
N ASP A 550 40.49 14.09 10.40
CA ASP A 550 41.13 15.31 9.87
C ASP A 550 40.12 16.39 9.47
N ASN A 551 38.86 16.02 9.27
CA ASN A 551 37.82 16.94 8.83
C ASN A 551 37.18 17.64 10.02
N LYS A 552 37.21 18.98 10.00
CA LYS A 552 36.69 19.80 11.10
C LYS A 552 35.17 19.98 11.06
N VAL A 553 34.52 19.73 9.91
CA VAL A 553 33.11 20.11 9.69
C VAL A 553 32.36 19.10 8.81
N PHE A 554 31.21 18.63 9.28
CA PHE A 554 30.32 17.74 8.56
C PHE A 554 28.94 18.40 8.37
N LEU A 555 28.33 18.23 7.20
CA LEU A 555 26.92 18.50 6.96
C LEU A 555 26.15 17.20 7.10
N VAL A 556 25.18 17.16 8.00
CA VAL A 556 24.24 16.05 8.15
C VAL A 556 22.87 16.51 7.63
N ASP A 557 22.40 15.81 6.61
CA ASP A 557 21.15 16.08 5.92
C ASP A 557 20.17 14.92 6.13
N ILE A 558 19.03 15.21 6.73
CA ILE A 558 18.07 14.24 7.24
C ILE A 558 16.73 14.49 6.55
N ILE A 559 16.24 13.51 5.80
CA ILE A 559 14.91 13.56 5.20
C ILE A 559 13.96 12.79 6.11
N CYS A 560 13.01 13.48 6.73
CA CYS A 560 12.05 12.85 7.63
C CYS A 560 10.62 13.35 7.45
N SER A 561 9.67 12.63 8.03
CA SER A 561 8.23 12.92 7.97
C SER A 561 7.52 12.50 9.25
N ILE A 562 6.49 13.25 9.64
CA ILE A 562 5.66 12.94 10.81
C ILE A 562 4.27 12.56 10.34
N LYS A 563 3.73 11.44 10.85
CA LYS A 563 2.31 11.12 10.74
C LYS A 563 1.62 11.42 12.06
N ARG A 564 0.81 12.48 12.09
CA ARG A 564 0.10 12.95 13.29
C ARG A 564 -1.07 12.02 13.63
N LYS A 565 -1.08 11.45 14.84
CA LYS A 565 -2.33 11.09 15.53
C LYS A 565 -2.71 12.28 16.41
N ALA A 566 -3.99 12.64 16.42
CA ALA A 566 -4.53 13.91 16.90
C ALA A 566 -3.93 14.40 18.24
N MET A 567 -3.17 15.52 18.25
CA MET A 567 -2.98 16.51 19.35
C MET A 567 -1.80 17.50 19.08
N ALA A 568 -1.61 18.50 19.96
CA ALA A 568 -0.95 19.80 19.74
C ALA A 568 0.59 19.90 19.98
N CYS A 569 1.29 18.83 20.37
CA CYS A 569 2.74 18.91 20.62
C CYS A 569 3.56 18.88 19.31
N LYS A 570 4.77 19.46 19.34
CA LYS A 570 5.70 19.50 18.21
C LYS A 570 6.95 18.66 18.54
N PRO A 571 7.20 17.53 17.86
CA PRO A 571 8.35 16.68 18.14
C PRO A 571 9.66 17.39 17.79
N ARG A 572 10.74 17.05 18.50
CA ARG A 572 12.07 17.62 18.28
C ARG A 572 13.04 16.54 17.80
N LEU A 573 13.94 16.96 16.92
CA LEU A 573 15.10 16.21 16.48
C LEU A 573 16.29 16.79 17.23
N SER A 574 17.00 15.98 18.01
CA SER A 574 18.29 16.40 18.54
C SER A 574 19.40 15.53 17.97
N ILE A 575 20.60 16.08 17.96
CA ILE A 575 21.83 15.38 17.63
C ILE A 575 22.71 15.53 18.86
N ARG A 576 23.03 14.41 19.49
CA ARG A 576 23.83 14.37 20.71
C ARG A 576 25.07 13.54 20.49
N HIS A 577 26.20 14.02 21.01
CA HIS A 577 27.42 13.24 21.18
C HIS A 577 27.66 13.07 22.67
N GLU A 578 27.62 11.83 23.16
CA GLU A 578 27.61 11.51 24.59
C GLU A 578 26.49 12.28 25.32
N THR A 579 26.83 13.17 26.25
CA THR A 579 25.86 14.01 26.98
C THR A 579 25.66 15.39 26.37
N LYS A 580 26.37 15.75 25.29
CA LYS A 580 26.36 17.09 24.70
C LYS A 580 25.42 17.15 23.49
N THR A 581 24.37 17.96 23.57
CA THR A 581 23.53 18.28 22.40
C THR A 581 24.26 19.23 21.46
N LEU A 582 24.57 18.76 20.26
CA LEU A 582 25.24 19.53 19.21
C LEU A 582 24.23 20.29 18.33
N PHE A 583 23.02 19.76 18.18
CA PHE A 583 21.95 20.38 17.41
C PHE A 583 20.57 19.96 17.94
N GLU A 584 19.59 20.86 17.88
CA GLU A 584 18.20 20.58 18.24
C GLU A 584 17.26 21.41 17.35
N GLU A 585 16.28 20.78 16.70
CA GLU A 585 15.29 21.46 15.87
C GLU A 585 13.91 20.79 15.96
N VAL A 586 12.85 21.59 15.85
CA VAL A 586 11.47 21.10 15.87
C VAL A 586 11.12 20.50 14.51
N ILE A 587 10.70 19.24 14.47
CA ILE A 587 10.38 18.54 13.22
C ILE A 587 9.05 19.09 12.65
N PRO A 588 9.04 19.55 11.40
CA PRO A 588 7.84 20.07 10.73
C PRO A 588 6.90 18.97 10.20
N GLU A 589 5.61 19.28 10.02
CA GLU A 589 4.53 18.29 9.83
C GLU A 589 4.52 17.51 8.49
N LYS A 590 5.31 17.88 7.47
CA LYS A 590 5.33 17.23 6.14
C LYS A 590 6.76 16.98 5.68
N ASN A 591 6.99 15.91 4.91
CA ASN A 591 8.26 15.49 4.29
C ASN A 591 9.23 16.67 4.10
N GLN A 592 10.09 16.89 5.09
CA GLN A 592 10.97 18.04 5.08
C GLN A 592 12.39 17.57 5.35
N ARG A 593 13.27 18.29 4.69
CA ARG A 593 14.70 18.13 4.74
C ARG A 593 15.20 18.96 5.92
N ILE A 594 15.79 18.30 6.91
CA ILE A 594 16.44 18.94 8.05
C ILE A 594 17.94 18.85 7.80
N GLN A 595 18.61 19.99 7.78
CA GLN A 595 20.05 20.05 7.58
C GLN A 595 20.70 20.65 8.80
N CYS A 596 21.85 20.11 9.20
CA CYS A 596 22.61 20.60 10.34
C CYS A 596 24.11 20.45 10.07
N VAL A 597 24.90 21.31 10.69
CA VAL A 597 26.36 21.27 10.59
C VAL A 597 26.91 20.82 11.94
N VAL A 598 27.76 19.79 11.91
CA VAL A 598 28.36 19.15 13.08
C VAL A 598 29.87 19.33 13.02
N LEU A 599 30.48 19.71 14.15
CA LEU A 599 31.92 19.97 14.22
C LEU A 599 32.67 18.67 14.55
N GLY A 600 33.68 18.34 13.76
CA GLY A 600 34.48 17.13 13.94
C GLY A 600 35.23 17.10 15.27
N LYS A 601 35.59 18.26 15.83
CA LYS A 601 36.26 18.36 17.14
C LYS A 601 35.36 18.07 18.35
N ASP A 602 34.05 18.17 18.17
CA ASP A 602 33.06 17.87 19.20
C ASP A 602 32.70 16.39 19.25
N VAL A 603 33.28 15.61 18.33
CA VAL A 603 33.11 14.18 18.18
C VAL A 603 34.44 13.50 18.53
N ASP A 604 34.40 12.52 19.42
CA ASP A 604 35.59 11.71 19.69
C ASP A 604 35.87 10.79 18.49
N ASN A 605 37.14 10.71 18.07
CA ASN A 605 37.62 10.01 16.86
C ASN A 605 37.23 8.52 16.75
N LYS A 606 36.56 7.94 17.76
CA LYS A 606 36.21 6.52 17.83
C LYS A 606 34.70 6.25 17.75
N SER A 607 33.84 7.25 17.96
CA SER A 607 32.39 7.07 17.78
C SER A 607 31.63 8.39 17.86
N ALA A 608 31.37 9.05 16.73
CA ALA A 608 30.17 9.89 16.65
C ALA A 608 28.94 9.00 16.79
N LYS A 609 28.45 8.86 18.01
CA LYS A 609 27.01 8.61 18.17
C LYS A 609 26.35 9.96 17.91
N LEU A 610 25.37 9.99 17.01
CA LEU A 610 24.42 11.09 16.89
C LEU A 610 23.10 10.56 17.39
N ASP A 611 22.86 10.59 18.70
CA ASP A 611 21.59 10.11 19.21
C ASP A 611 20.49 11.08 18.75
N LEU A 612 19.58 10.57 17.92
CA LEU A 612 18.47 11.29 17.32
C LEU A 612 17.33 11.47 18.34
N ASP A 613 17.63 11.94 19.54
CA ASP A 613 16.67 11.85 20.65
C ASP A 613 15.40 12.65 20.35
N LEU A 614 14.30 11.90 20.30
CA LEU A 614 12.93 12.39 20.17
C LEU A 614 12.38 12.65 21.57
N ASP A 615 12.92 13.68 22.22
CA ASP A 615 12.54 14.05 23.58
C ASP A 615 11.07 14.49 23.63
N TRP A 616 10.31 13.91 24.56
CA TRP A 616 8.87 14.09 24.63
C TRP A 616 8.34 14.17 26.06
N GLN A 617 7.66 15.28 26.35
CA GLN A 617 6.85 15.45 27.55
C GLN A 617 5.37 15.51 27.15
N GLY A 618 4.65 14.37 27.14
CA GLY A 618 3.21 14.29 26.85
C GLY A 618 2.64 12.87 26.96
N ASN A 619 1.36 12.63 26.58
CA ASN A 619 0.68 11.31 26.63
C ASN A 619 0.12 10.76 25.28
N GLY A 620 0.41 11.36 24.11
CA GLY A 620 0.12 10.83 22.75
C GLY A 620 1.28 10.25 21.92
N SER A 621 1.01 9.21 21.13
CA SER A 621 1.97 8.56 20.22
C SER A 621 2.15 9.31 18.88
N TYR A 622 3.37 9.76 18.55
CA TYR A 622 3.76 10.21 17.20
C TYR A 622 4.41 9.06 16.43
N ILE A 623 4.34 9.10 15.10
CA ILE A 623 5.13 8.21 14.23
C ILE A 623 6.03 9.09 13.39
N ILE A 624 7.34 9.01 13.64
CA ILE A 624 8.36 9.67 12.84
C ILE A 624 8.96 8.64 11.90
N THR A 625 9.05 9.01 10.62
CA THR A 625 9.72 8.22 9.59
C THR A 625 10.89 9.00 9.04
N VAL A 626 12.09 8.48 9.30
CA VAL A 626 13.34 8.92 8.67
C VAL A 626 13.50 8.11 7.38
N HIS A 627 13.64 8.81 6.26
CA HIS A 627 13.78 8.22 4.92
C HIS A 627 15.25 8.06 4.54
N SER A 628 16.06 9.08 4.82
CA SER A 628 17.50 9.04 4.58
C SER A 628 18.25 10.00 5.48
N VAL A 629 19.52 9.67 5.72
CA VAL A 629 20.53 10.51 6.36
C VAL A 629 21.74 10.55 5.44
N THR A 630 22.15 11.75 5.03
CA THR A 630 23.33 11.98 4.18
C THR A 630 24.36 12.77 4.96
N ILE A 631 25.59 12.27 5.01
CA ILE A 631 26.72 12.94 5.66
C ILE A 631 27.66 13.40 4.56
N SER A 632 27.81 14.71 4.44
CA SER A 632 28.74 15.33 3.50
C SER A 632 29.86 16.02 4.25
N ARG A 633 31.07 15.95 3.71
CA ARG A 633 32.20 16.72 4.23
C ARG A 633 32.10 18.15 3.72
N ILE A 634 32.29 19.12 4.61
CA ILE A 634 32.49 20.50 4.20
C ILE A 634 33.97 20.79 4.36
N THR A 635 34.68 20.94 3.24
CA THR A 635 35.99 21.60 3.27
C THR A 635 35.70 23.09 3.41
N PRO A 636 36.05 23.75 4.53
CA PRO A 636 35.82 25.17 4.69
C PRO A 636 36.46 25.89 3.49
N PRO A 637 35.72 26.65 2.69
CA PRO A 637 36.32 27.37 1.60
C PRO A 637 37.32 28.37 2.19
N SER A 638 38.55 28.39 1.66
CA SER A 638 39.58 29.40 1.96
C SER A 638 39.17 30.82 1.54
N ARG A 639 37.91 31.04 1.15
CA ARG A 639 37.37 32.32 0.68
C ARG A 639 36.02 32.56 1.34
N LEU A 640 36.02 33.53 2.25
CA LEU A 640 34.89 34.07 3.02
C LEU A 640 33.76 34.72 2.17
N LYS A 641 33.55 34.37 0.90
CA LYS A 641 32.51 34.95 0.03
C LYS A 641 31.60 33.86 -0.52
N MET A 642 30.36 33.82 -0.03
CA MET A 642 29.29 32.98 -0.54
C MET A 642 28.43 33.78 -1.52
N VAL A 643 28.41 33.37 -2.80
CA VAL A 643 27.49 33.93 -3.81
C VAL A 643 26.35 32.94 -3.99
N CYS A 644 25.14 33.37 -3.71
CA CYS A 644 23.95 32.52 -3.79
C CYS A 644 23.67 32.18 -5.26
N GLY A 645 23.76 30.89 -5.63
CA GLY A 645 23.42 30.40 -6.97
C GLY A 645 24.56 30.26 -7.98
N SER A 646 25.82 30.29 -7.52
CA SER A 646 26.94 29.71 -8.29
C SER A 646 26.87 28.17 -8.31
N ASP A 647 27.41 27.53 -9.36
CA ASP A 647 27.45 26.05 -9.50
C ASP A 647 28.17 25.33 -8.34
N ILE A 648 28.98 26.08 -7.58
CA ILE A 648 29.41 25.69 -6.24
C ILE A 648 28.22 25.96 -5.32
N ALA A 649 27.31 24.99 -5.23
CA ALA A 649 26.26 24.99 -4.22
C ALA A 649 26.91 25.37 -2.88
N ALA A 650 26.40 26.39 -2.19
CA ALA A 650 26.87 26.72 -0.86
C ALA A 650 26.09 25.82 0.12
N PRO A 651 26.61 24.63 0.52
CA PRO A 651 25.95 23.77 1.51
C PRO A 651 25.74 24.47 2.87
N ASP A 652 26.36 25.63 3.04
CA ASP A 652 26.45 26.37 4.29
C ASP A 652 25.24 27.28 4.56
N ILE A 653 24.31 27.45 3.61
CA ILE A 653 23.11 28.29 3.78
C ILE A 653 21.83 27.42 3.76
N LEU A 654 21.14 27.39 4.91
CA LEU A 654 19.87 26.71 5.13
C LEU A 654 18.71 27.73 5.11
N GLY A 655 17.47 27.24 4.93
CA GLY A 655 16.27 28.10 4.92
C GLY A 655 16.16 28.95 3.65
N VAL A 656 16.68 28.44 2.52
CA VAL A 656 16.64 29.07 1.20
C VAL A 656 16.06 28.13 0.14
N TYR A 657 15.35 28.70 -0.83
CA TYR A 657 14.86 27.97 -2.00
C TYR A 657 15.96 27.81 -3.06
N GLN A 658 15.68 26.97 -4.06
CA GLN A 658 16.57 26.76 -5.21
C GLN A 658 16.96 28.10 -5.88
N PRO A 659 18.19 28.21 -6.42
CA PRO A 659 18.63 29.40 -7.12
C PRO A 659 17.71 29.78 -8.28
N GLU A 660 17.38 31.07 -8.35
CA GLU A 660 16.62 31.68 -9.43
C GLU A 660 17.48 32.69 -10.19
N ARG A 661 17.13 32.95 -11.45
CA ARG A 661 17.76 33.95 -12.31
C ARG A 661 16.71 34.94 -12.79
N HIS A 662 17.16 36.15 -13.14
CA HIS A 662 16.23 37.16 -13.63
C HIS A 662 15.64 36.75 -14.98
N PRO A 663 14.31 36.90 -15.18
CA PRO A 663 13.68 36.62 -16.46
C PRO A 663 14.23 37.47 -17.62
N ALA A 664 14.83 38.63 -17.34
CA ALA A 664 15.46 39.49 -18.35
C ALA A 664 16.90 39.06 -18.76
N GLY A 665 17.32 37.82 -18.46
CA GLY A 665 18.60 37.27 -18.94
C GLY A 665 19.85 37.68 -18.15
N SER A 666 19.71 38.14 -16.90
CA SER A 666 20.85 38.39 -16.02
C SER A 666 21.63 37.09 -15.77
N LYS A 667 22.97 37.18 -15.79
CA LYS A 667 23.87 36.08 -15.41
C LYS A 667 23.94 35.85 -13.91
N VAL A 668 23.28 36.70 -13.12
CA VAL A 668 23.36 36.72 -11.67
C VAL A 668 22.24 35.85 -11.11
N ALA A 669 22.63 34.87 -10.30
CA ALA A 669 21.71 34.04 -9.54
C ALA A 669 21.49 34.63 -8.14
N TRP A 670 20.33 34.31 -7.56
CA TRP A 670 19.98 34.60 -6.15
C TRP A 670 19.12 33.48 -5.60
N MET A 671 18.89 33.49 -4.28
CA MET A 671 17.98 32.55 -3.62
C MET A 671 16.97 33.30 -2.76
N TRP A 672 15.72 32.86 -2.77
CA TRP A 672 14.73 33.35 -1.79
C TRP A 672 14.95 32.68 -0.45
N THR A 673 14.92 33.43 0.66
CA THR A 673 14.81 32.83 2.00
C THR A 673 13.37 32.42 2.30
N ASP A 674 13.15 31.47 3.20
CA ASP A 674 11.81 31.03 3.62
C ASP A 674 11.23 31.83 4.80
N GLY A 675 11.94 32.89 5.21
CA GLY A 675 11.68 33.69 6.40
C GLY A 675 12.73 33.54 7.50
N HIS A 676 13.47 32.42 7.52
CA HIS A 676 14.54 32.18 8.47
C HIS A 676 15.69 31.42 7.81
N ALA A 677 16.64 32.16 7.23
CA ALA A 677 17.85 31.56 6.70
C ALA A 677 18.92 31.41 7.78
N LYS A 678 19.76 30.37 7.68
CA LYS A 678 20.90 30.13 8.57
C LYS A 678 22.15 29.92 7.72
N ALA A 679 23.19 30.69 7.94
CA ALA A 679 24.47 30.59 7.23
C ALA A 679 25.59 30.25 8.21
N TYR A 680 26.34 29.18 7.95
CA TYR A 680 27.52 28.82 8.74
C TYR A 680 28.75 29.50 8.14
N LEU A 681 29.43 30.30 8.94
CA LEU A 681 30.63 31.02 8.54
C LEU A 681 31.84 30.37 9.20
N PHE A 682 32.88 30.10 8.42
CA PHE A 682 34.14 29.48 8.85
C PHE A 682 35.30 30.46 8.65
N PRO A 683 35.35 31.57 9.41
CA PRO A 683 36.52 32.44 9.36
C PRO A 683 37.76 31.68 9.82
N GLU A 684 38.86 31.75 9.06
CA GLU A 684 40.12 31.14 9.49
C GLU A 684 40.59 31.79 10.81
N ALA A 685 41.37 31.05 11.60
CA ALA A 685 41.81 31.36 12.98
C ALA A 685 41.67 32.83 13.41
N ILE A 686 40.54 33.17 14.01
CA ILE A 686 40.13 34.56 14.25
C ILE A 686 41.04 35.20 15.30
N LYS A 687 41.91 36.11 14.86
CA LYS A 687 42.68 37.01 15.76
C LYS A 687 42.13 38.44 15.77
N SER A 688 41.24 38.79 14.83
CA SER A 688 40.67 40.13 14.64
C SER A 688 39.13 40.10 14.56
N ASN A 689 38.51 41.28 14.56
CA ASN A 689 37.08 41.39 14.33
C ASN A 689 36.74 41.09 12.87
N ILE A 690 35.61 40.43 12.60
CA ILE A 690 35.19 40.06 11.24
C ILE A 690 34.07 40.99 10.80
N SER A 691 34.23 41.64 9.65
CA SER A 691 33.14 42.36 8.99
C SER A 691 32.31 41.40 8.13
N ILE A 692 31.01 41.30 8.40
CA ILE A 692 30.06 40.53 7.59
C ILE A 692 29.23 41.50 6.76
N THR A 693 29.16 41.25 5.45
CA THR A 693 28.27 41.93 4.52
C THR A 693 27.26 40.95 3.94
N VAL A 694 25.97 41.21 4.18
CA VAL A 694 24.84 40.49 3.57
C VAL A 694 24.25 41.34 2.46
N SER A 695 24.31 40.82 1.23
CA SER A 695 23.80 41.47 0.03
C SER A 695 22.50 40.83 -0.43
N TYR A 696 21.46 41.63 -0.66
CA TYR A 696 20.15 41.15 -1.14
C TYR A 696 19.47 42.19 -2.04
N PHE A 697 18.58 41.72 -2.92
CA PHE A 697 17.85 42.60 -3.85
C PHE A 697 16.55 43.12 -3.25
N ASP A 698 16.25 44.39 -3.55
CA ASP A 698 15.00 45.05 -3.14
C ASP A 698 13.90 44.89 -4.22
N LYS A 699 14.31 44.88 -5.50
CA LYS A 699 13.41 44.76 -6.66
C LYS A 699 13.14 43.29 -6.97
N GLY A 700 11.88 42.86 -6.82
CA GLY A 700 11.42 41.48 -6.99
C GLY A 700 10.19 41.14 -6.13
N ARG A 701 9.88 41.99 -5.15
CA ARG A 701 8.64 41.97 -4.37
C ARG A 701 7.60 42.88 -5.03
N PRO A 702 6.31 42.51 -5.05
CA PRO A 702 5.24 43.40 -5.48
C PRO A 702 5.10 44.61 -4.56
N ASP A 703 4.67 45.76 -5.09
CA ASP A 703 4.51 47.01 -4.32
C ASP A 703 3.54 46.87 -3.13
N ALA A 704 2.60 45.92 -3.20
CA ALA A 704 1.66 45.60 -2.13
C ALA A 704 2.31 44.90 -0.91
N VAL A 705 3.57 44.47 -1.02
CA VAL A 705 4.31 43.76 0.05
C VAL A 705 5.30 44.72 0.70
N SER A 706 5.33 44.75 2.03
CA SER A 706 6.29 45.58 2.77
C SER A 706 7.75 45.27 2.42
N ALA A 707 8.58 46.31 2.43
CA ALA A 707 10.02 46.19 2.21
C ALA A 707 10.70 45.15 3.14
N PRO A 708 11.77 44.49 2.68
CA PRO A 708 12.54 43.58 3.51
C PRO A 708 13.10 44.29 4.75
N SER A 709 12.84 43.72 5.92
CA SER A 709 13.43 44.12 7.20
C SER A 709 14.16 42.92 7.79
N PRO A 710 15.40 42.65 7.34
CA PRO A 710 16.20 41.57 7.90
C PRO A 710 16.54 41.85 9.36
N VAL A 711 16.53 40.80 10.17
CA VAL A 711 17.04 40.78 11.53
C VAL A 711 18.15 39.74 11.57
N TYR A 712 19.33 40.18 11.99
CA TYR A 712 20.52 39.34 12.05
C TYR A 712 20.78 38.87 13.47
N LEU A 713 20.95 37.56 13.64
CA LEU A 713 21.45 36.97 14.87
C LEU A 713 22.73 36.21 14.59
N VAL A 714 23.69 36.30 15.48
CA VAL A 714 24.92 35.52 15.42
C VAL A 714 25.02 34.68 16.67
N ASN A 715 25.06 33.35 16.50
CA ASN A 715 25.04 32.39 17.59
C ASN A 715 23.92 32.71 18.61
N GLY A 716 22.72 33.03 18.08
CA GLY A 716 21.54 33.41 18.86
C GLY A 716 21.51 34.84 19.42
N LYS A 717 22.59 35.62 19.30
CA LYS A 717 22.66 37.01 19.79
C LYS A 717 22.28 38.01 18.70
N HIS A 718 21.37 38.92 19.03
CA HIS A 718 20.91 39.95 18.09
C HIS A 718 22.01 40.96 17.78
N ILE A 719 22.26 41.22 16.50
CA ILE A 719 23.16 42.28 16.03
C ILE A 719 22.35 43.57 15.95
N LYS A 720 22.75 44.60 16.71
CA LYS A 720 22.02 45.89 16.77
C LYS A 720 22.59 46.94 15.82
N GLU A 721 23.90 46.90 15.58
CA GLU A 721 24.61 47.88 14.76
C GLU A 721 24.81 47.31 13.37
N VAL A 722 23.92 47.68 12.45
CA VAL A 722 23.97 47.29 11.04
C VAL A 722 24.06 48.55 10.19
N SER A 723 25.10 48.64 9.36
CA SER A 723 25.27 49.71 8.38
C SER A 723 24.69 49.25 7.05
N THR A 724 23.63 49.92 6.58
CA THR A 724 22.99 49.63 5.30
C THR A 724 23.51 50.56 4.22
N SER A 725 23.97 50.00 3.10
CA SER A 725 24.33 50.75 1.90
C SER A 725 23.54 50.28 0.69
N HIS A 726 23.40 51.15 -0.30
CA HIS A 726 22.69 50.86 -1.54
C HIS A 726 23.65 50.97 -2.73
N LYS A 727 23.65 49.96 -3.59
CA LYS A 727 24.43 49.93 -4.83
C LYS A 727 23.53 49.61 -6.00
N GLU A 728 23.74 50.27 -7.12
CA GLU A 728 23.18 49.80 -8.40
C GLU A 728 24.01 48.62 -8.89
N PHE A 729 23.33 47.50 -9.19
CA PHE A 729 23.94 46.29 -9.70
C PHE A 729 23.04 45.70 -10.77
N GLU A 730 23.53 45.63 -12.02
CA GLU A 730 22.78 45.15 -13.20
C GLU A 730 21.34 45.73 -13.30
N SER A 731 21.21 47.06 -13.19
CA SER A 731 19.92 47.79 -13.24
C SER A 731 18.94 47.49 -12.10
N GLN A 732 19.40 46.79 -11.05
CA GLN A 732 18.66 46.54 -9.82
C GLN A 732 19.30 47.24 -8.63
N LYS A 733 18.48 47.52 -7.62
CA LYS A 733 18.94 48.08 -6.35
C LYS A 733 19.38 46.92 -5.44
N LEU A 734 20.69 46.79 -5.24
CA LEU A 734 21.29 45.87 -4.29
C LEU A 734 21.44 46.59 -2.95
N ILE A 735 20.97 45.95 -1.89
CA ILE A 735 21.14 46.42 -0.51
C ILE A 735 22.26 45.60 0.11
N GLU A 736 23.22 46.27 0.75
CA GLU A 736 24.32 45.63 1.49
C GLU A 736 24.25 46.06 2.96
N ASP A 737 23.89 45.12 3.82
CA ASP A 737 23.90 45.28 5.27
C ASP A 737 25.24 44.76 5.80
N THR A 738 26.00 45.63 6.47
CA THR A 738 27.33 45.33 6.99
C THR A 738 27.39 45.51 8.50
N PHE A 739 27.97 44.53 9.20
CA PHE A 739 28.16 44.58 10.65
C PHE A 739 29.46 43.87 11.06
N THR A 740 30.06 44.33 12.15
CA THR A 740 31.33 43.78 12.67
C THR A 740 31.09 42.84 13.83
N LEU A 741 31.67 41.64 13.77
CA LEU A 741 31.64 40.66 14.84
C LEU A 741 32.95 40.67 15.63
N PRO A 742 32.90 40.81 16.96
CA PRO A 742 34.08 40.57 17.78
C PRO A 742 34.47 39.10 17.74
N ALA A 743 35.79 38.84 17.74
CA ALA A 743 36.36 37.48 17.70
C ALA A 743 35.79 36.55 18.79
N THR A 744 35.37 37.12 19.93
CA THR A 744 34.77 36.41 21.06
C THR A 744 33.41 35.77 20.76
N LEU A 745 32.71 36.19 19.71
CA LEU A 745 31.44 35.56 19.30
C LEU A 745 31.65 34.29 18.48
N CYS A 746 32.88 34.00 18.07
CA CYS A 746 33.23 32.90 17.19
C CYS A 746 34.38 32.07 17.78
N PRO A 747 34.29 31.62 19.05
CA PRO A 747 35.43 31.06 19.81
C PRO A 747 36.05 29.83 19.15
N ASP A 748 35.27 29.13 18.32
CA ASP A 748 35.61 27.87 17.70
C ASP A 748 36.01 27.98 16.23
N GLY A 749 36.16 29.21 15.72
CA GLY A 749 36.39 29.49 14.28
C GLY A 749 35.13 29.31 13.44
N ILE A 750 33.95 29.25 14.07
CA ILE A 750 32.66 28.97 13.43
C ILE A 750 31.60 29.91 14.00
N CYS A 751 30.77 30.44 13.11
CA CYS A 751 29.74 31.41 13.42
C CYS A 751 28.45 31.08 12.67
N LEU A 752 27.36 30.85 13.41
CA LEU A 752 26.03 30.71 12.82
C LEU A 752 25.39 32.09 12.67
N LEU A 753 25.26 32.56 11.44
CA LEU A 753 24.48 33.75 11.08
C LEU A 753 23.04 33.35 10.78
N GLU A 754 22.09 33.75 11.61
CA GLU A 754 20.66 33.65 11.31
C GLU A 754 20.15 34.95 10.71
N ILE A 755 19.42 34.84 9.60
CA ILE A 755 18.77 35.95 8.90
C ILE A 755 17.26 35.72 8.97
N LYS A 756 16.58 36.50 9.81
CA LYS A 756 15.12 36.44 9.97
C LYS A 756 14.48 37.60 9.22
N CYS A 757 13.38 37.35 8.52
CA CYS A 757 12.64 38.41 7.82
C CYS A 757 11.15 38.06 7.69
N ARG A 758 10.33 39.10 7.49
CA ARG A 758 8.92 38.89 7.16
C ARG A 758 8.79 38.25 5.78
N THR A 759 7.91 37.25 5.69
CA THR A 759 7.61 36.50 4.46
C THR A 759 6.31 36.96 3.82
N TRP A 760 6.20 36.79 2.51
CA TRP A 760 4.96 36.90 1.74
C TRP A 760 4.75 35.66 0.87
N ARG A 761 3.58 35.49 0.26
CA ARG A 761 3.35 34.42 -0.72
C ARG A 761 2.85 35.01 -2.04
N PRO A 762 3.39 34.60 -3.19
CA PRO A 762 2.90 35.06 -4.50
C PRO A 762 1.40 34.82 -4.71
N ALA A 763 0.89 33.66 -4.30
CA ALA A 763 -0.54 33.34 -4.40
C ALA A 763 -1.43 34.29 -3.59
N ASP A 764 -0.96 34.83 -2.46
CA ASP A 764 -1.75 35.72 -1.60
C ASP A 764 -1.90 37.13 -2.21
N VAL A 765 -1.05 37.49 -3.17
CA VAL A 765 -1.03 38.80 -3.86
C VAL A 765 -1.39 38.69 -5.34
N GLY A 766 -1.96 37.56 -5.77
CA GLY A 766 -2.43 37.36 -7.15
C GLY A 766 -1.33 37.11 -8.19
N ALA A 767 -0.08 36.86 -7.76
CA ALA A 767 1.07 36.64 -8.64
C ALA A 767 1.22 35.16 -9.07
N GLY A 768 0.11 34.45 -9.29
CA GLY A 768 0.07 33.06 -9.77
C GLY A 768 -0.21 31.99 -8.70
N ASN A 769 0.11 30.73 -9.00
CA ASN A 769 -0.17 29.56 -8.15
C ASN A 769 0.98 29.22 -7.17
N ASP A 770 2.02 30.04 -7.09
CA ASP A 770 3.18 29.80 -6.23
C ASP A 770 2.81 30.04 -4.75
N LYS A 771 2.88 28.97 -3.95
CA LYS A 771 2.53 28.95 -2.52
C LYS A 771 3.74 29.05 -1.59
N ARG A 772 4.95 29.24 -2.12
CA ARG A 772 6.18 29.41 -1.33
C ARG A 772 6.06 30.64 -0.42
N ARG A 773 6.65 30.55 0.78
CA ARG A 773 6.83 31.69 1.69
C ARG A 773 8.14 32.37 1.33
N LEU A 774 8.07 33.50 0.66
CA LEU A 774 9.25 34.22 0.16
C LEU A 774 9.65 35.32 1.14
N GLY A 775 10.87 35.25 1.63
CA GLY A 775 11.52 36.21 2.51
C GLY A 775 12.44 37.14 1.72
N LEU A 776 13.73 37.17 2.06
CA LEU A 776 14.75 37.99 1.40
C LEU A 776 15.18 37.36 0.08
N MET A 777 15.44 38.20 -0.92
CA MET A 777 16.03 37.80 -2.20
C MET A 777 17.56 37.87 -2.07
N LEU A 778 18.13 36.85 -1.42
CA LEU A 778 19.52 36.81 -0.97
C LEU A 778 20.48 36.60 -2.16
N TYR A 779 21.46 37.49 -2.28
CA TYR A 779 22.47 37.44 -3.35
C TYR A 779 23.82 36.93 -2.86
N SER A 780 24.37 37.50 -1.78
CA SER A 780 25.66 37.03 -1.26
C SER A 780 25.81 37.28 0.23
N ILE A 781 26.62 36.45 0.88
CA ILE A 781 27.10 36.68 2.24
C ILE A 781 28.63 36.69 2.15
N LYS A 782 29.25 37.78 2.61
CA LYS A 782 30.71 37.93 2.63
C LYS A 782 31.14 38.16 4.06
N ALA A 783 32.21 37.51 4.47
CA ALA A 783 32.95 37.84 5.67
C ALA A 783 34.34 38.34 5.25
N THR A 784 34.88 39.32 5.94
CA THR A 784 36.24 39.86 5.69
C THR A 784 36.87 40.16 7.03
N GLU A 785 38.12 39.72 7.23
CA GLU A 785 38.91 39.97 8.44
C GLU A 785 39.45 41.40 8.55
#